data_AF-A0A2N5Y032-F1
#
_entry.id   AF-A0A2N5Y032-F1
#
_cell.length_a   1.000
_cell.length_b   1.000
_cell.length_c   1.000
_cell.angle_alpha   90.00
_cell.angle_beta   90.00
_cell.angle_gamma   90.00
#
_symmetry.space_group_name_H-M   'P 1'
#
loop_
_entity.id
_entity.type
_entity.pdbx_description
1 polymer ?
#
loop_
_entity_poly.entity_id
_entity_poly.type
_entity_poly.pdbx_seq_one_letter_code
_entity_poly.pdbx_strand_id
1 'polypeptide(L)'
;MPLLGERFHIAIIGAGPAGLSAAGRAADYDRESGASEPGYVLLEGFSVFAKTIQKYQKGKHVMDEPGFLQLRSPVPFVAGKREEILGAWQDSINAGLNIRYDSEVAAISGSRGQFVLTLQSGAEIEAEHVVLSIGTQGNPRSLGVPGDVESDFMQYTLDDPADFNKETIVVVGAGDAAIENAIALADSGNAVYIVNRRNEFSRAKDGNLSAVLAAINDKGKPFHCRYEASVAGLELPAGSGELGAITLSTPGGEERLPCHRIIARLGTIPPRKFVESCGIEITSASADAVPDVDRHYQSNVPGLYIIGALGGYPLIKQAMNQGYDVIEFIHGKNTKPADYPLLQEQFSGLPYVMDAEDVLTLYQQRIPMFRRMNPLAFRELIIESRIMVSLPPADFARTESRGERSTVFIAAGEPVYRHGEFSTTFYTLVEGEVRLQLEEDGPWHTLKPGQFFGEMSLISGRPRQGDAIASEDCILIETPRRIMVKLMNSNEQVRDGIDRIFIVRALQAAFRPNLPLAELADIAGRIDSCRFNSGEALFTEGEEGESLHLIRSGTVVLSRGSQNMVVAQHHSGDLVGQMALMGAPLRRDTATAAVRTETLKLRRPEFLALVNDQPEHVLTLQGRLSDLLQTTNAMASQPEAARSVGFLMDQGLGEATNALVIDESLCVGCDNCERACAETHGGVSRLNREAGPSFANLHVPVSCRHCELPHCMKDCPPDAIRRSADGEVFITDSCIGCGNCETNCPYDAIKMSYAAPPKPGLWSWLLFGLGSGPGQPETFQPSAADKDRGKKAVKCDACMGQAGGPACVRACPTGAAMRLSPEQFVELVEAR
;
A
#
# COMPACT_ATOMS: atom_id res chain seq x y z
N MET A 1 51.61 31.39 -15.40
CA MET A 1 50.77 31.61 -14.21
C MET A 1 49.41 31.03 -14.55
N PRO A 2 48.93 29.96 -13.90
CA PRO A 2 47.56 29.51 -14.11
C PRO A 2 46.62 30.61 -13.58
N LEU A 3 45.52 30.87 -14.30
CA LEU A 3 44.44 31.73 -13.84
C LEU A 3 43.99 31.20 -12.46
N LEU A 4 44.03 32.02 -11.41
CA LEU A 4 43.51 31.62 -10.10
C LEU A 4 42.02 31.28 -10.27
N GLY A 5 41.65 30.02 -10.10
CA GLY A 5 40.26 29.62 -9.93
C GLY A 5 39.71 30.26 -8.67
N GLU A 6 38.45 30.71 -8.72
CA GLU A 6 37.78 31.21 -7.53
C GLU A 6 37.60 30.07 -6.52
N ARG A 7 37.91 30.36 -5.24
CA ARG A 7 37.89 29.37 -4.17
C ARG A 7 36.84 29.73 -3.12
N PHE A 8 36.01 28.75 -2.77
CA PHE A 8 34.97 28.87 -1.75
C PHE A 8 35.20 27.88 -0.61
N HIS A 9 34.71 28.21 0.59
CA HIS A 9 34.63 27.23 1.68
C HIS A 9 33.60 26.14 1.36
N ILE A 10 32.45 26.53 0.78
CA ILE A 10 31.36 25.60 0.44
C ILE A 10 30.86 25.85 -0.99
N ALA A 11 30.86 24.82 -1.84
CA ALA A 11 30.15 24.83 -3.11
C ALA A 11 28.87 23.99 -3.02
N ILE A 12 27.71 24.59 -3.32
CA ILE A 12 26.40 23.95 -3.30
C ILE A 12 25.93 23.79 -4.75
N ILE A 13 25.54 22.58 -5.14
CA ILE A 13 25.22 22.24 -6.54
C ILE A 13 23.73 21.91 -6.66
N GLY A 14 23.00 22.75 -7.37
CA GLY A 14 21.56 22.68 -7.65
C GLY A 14 20.75 23.60 -6.74
N ALA A 15 20.06 24.59 -7.31
CA ALA A 15 19.24 25.57 -6.58
C ALA A 15 17.78 25.10 -6.39
N GLY A 16 17.62 23.82 -6.07
CA GLY A 16 16.36 23.29 -5.53
C GLY A 16 16.12 23.73 -4.08
N PRO A 17 15.00 23.33 -3.46
CA PRO A 17 14.67 23.73 -2.08
C PRO A 17 15.76 23.39 -1.06
N ALA A 18 16.40 22.22 -1.19
CA ALA A 18 17.51 21.82 -0.32
C ALA A 18 18.73 22.75 -0.48
N GLY A 19 19.11 23.05 -1.72
CA GLY A 19 20.24 23.92 -2.03
C GLY A 19 20.01 25.38 -1.65
N LEU A 20 18.79 25.89 -1.85
CA LEU A 20 18.38 27.22 -1.39
C LEU A 20 18.46 27.32 0.15
N SER A 21 18.00 26.30 0.86
CA SER A 21 18.10 26.25 2.32
C SER A 21 19.55 26.24 2.79
N ALA A 22 20.41 25.41 2.16
CA ALA A 22 21.83 25.37 2.46
C ALA A 22 22.52 26.72 2.17
N ALA A 23 22.22 27.35 1.04
CA ALA A 23 22.74 28.67 0.70
C ALA A 23 22.26 29.73 1.70
N GLY A 24 20.99 29.69 2.10
CA GLY A 24 20.43 30.58 3.12
C GLY A 24 21.17 30.48 4.45
N ARG A 25 21.44 29.25 4.92
CA ARG A 25 22.17 29.07 6.17
C ARG A 25 23.66 29.43 6.04
N ALA A 26 24.29 29.17 4.91
CA ALA A 26 25.66 29.62 4.65
C ALA A 26 25.75 31.16 4.64
N ALA A 27 24.76 31.85 4.06
CA ALA A 27 24.67 33.30 4.09
C ALA A 27 24.51 33.86 5.51
N ASP A 28 23.78 33.18 6.40
CA ASP A 28 23.71 33.57 7.82
C ASP A 28 25.10 33.55 8.46
N TYR A 29 25.92 32.52 8.21
CA TYR A 29 27.28 32.44 8.73
C TYR A 29 28.19 33.55 8.19
N ASP A 30 28.09 33.87 6.89
CA ASP A 30 28.83 35.00 6.31
C ASP A 30 28.42 36.32 6.98
N ARG A 31 27.12 36.52 7.25
CA ARG A 31 26.59 37.69 7.96
C ARG A 31 27.03 37.75 9.43
N GLU A 32 26.93 36.63 10.14
CA GLU A 32 27.31 36.49 11.56
C GLU A 32 28.82 36.72 11.76
N SER A 33 29.64 36.30 10.80
CA SER A 33 31.11 36.49 10.83
C SER A 33 31.58 37.84 10.29
N GLY A 34 30.71 38.63 9.66
CA GLY A 34 31.06 39.91 9.04
C GLY A 34 31.96 39.76 7.81
N ALA A 35 31.85 38.65 7.09
CA ALA A 35 32.65 38.38 5.89
C ALA A 35 32.41 39.45 4.81
N SER A 36 33.50 39.90 4.16
CA SER A 36 33.43 40.90 3.08
C SER A 36 33.18 40.29 1.70
N GLU A 37 33.48 39.00 1.54
CA GLU A 37 33.23 38.20 0.36
C GLU A 37 32.46 36.93 0.77
N PRO A 38 31.56 36.39 -0.08
CA PRO A 38 30.80 35.18 0.25
C PRO A 38 31.73 33.97 0.43
N GLY A 39 31.60 33.27 1.56
CA GLY A 39 32.33 32.03 1.83
C GLY A 39 31.80 30.83 1.04
N TYR A 40 30.65 30.96 0.39
CA TYR A 40 29.98 29.89 -0.35
C TYR A 40 29.55 30.33 -1.76
N VAL A 41 29.26 29.37 -2.62
CA VAL A 41 28.59 29.58 -3.91
C VAL A 41 27.50 28.55 -4.16
N LEU A 42 26.33 28.98 -4.64
CA LEU A 42 25.26 28.11 -5.13
C LEU A 42 25.27 28.08 -6.66
N LEU A 43 25.50 26.92 -7.26
CA LEU A 43 25.57 26.72 -8.71
C LEU A 43 24.26 26.08 -9.21
N GLU A 44 23.58 26.74 -10.14
CA GLU A 44 22.39 26.23 -10.82
C GLU A 44 22.70 26.02 -12.30
N GLY A 45 22.40 24.82 -12.80
CA GLY A 45 22.68 24.45 -14.19
C GLY A 45 21.75 25.11 -15.19
N PHE A 46 20.59 25.57 -14.74
CA PHE A 46 19.59 26.23 -15.58
C PHE A 46 19.57 27.74 -15.38
N SER A 47 18.87 28.44 -16.27
CA SER A 47 18.63 29.88 -16.18
C SER A 47 17.62 30.27 -15.07
N VAL A 48 17.10 29.28 -14.34
CA VAL A 48 16.06 29.44 -13.31
C VAL A 48 16.31 28.51 -12.12
N PHE A 49 15.99 28.97 -10.90
CA PHE A 49 16.10 28.15 -9.69
C PHE A 49 14.93 27.16 -9.57
N ALA A 50 15.08 26.13 -8.74
CA ALA A 50 14.04 25.15 -8.43
C ALA A 50 13.30 24.59 -9.65
N LYS A 51 14.02 24.27 -10.74
CA LYS A 51 13.49 23.80 -12.03
C LYS A 51 12.33 22.81 -11.90
N THR A 52 12.48 21.81 -11.02
CA THR A 52 11.44 20.81 -10.74
C THR A 52 10.10 21.43 -10.34
N ILE A 53 10.13 22.40 -9.43
CA ILE A 53 8.93 23.05 -8.89
C ILE A 53 8.41 24.09 -9.88
N GLN A 54 9.26 24.71 -10.70
CA GLN A 54 8.79 25.53 -11.83
C GLN A 54 7.98 24.70 -12.84
N LYS A 55 8.37 23.44 -13.06
CA LYS A 55 7.64 22.47 -13.88
C LYS A 55 6.46 21.79 -13.18
N TYR A 56 6.16 22.17 -11.94
CA TYR A 56 4.86 21.77 -11.38
C TYR A 56 3.76 22.46 -12.16
N GLN A 57 2.60 21.82 -12.25
CA GLN A 57 1.43 22.43 -12.83
C GLN A 57 1.16 23.82 -12.25
N LYS A 58 0.76 24.77 -13.12
CA LYS A 58 0.35 26.11 -12.71
C LYS A 58 -0.79 26.10 -11.69
N GLY A 59 -0.65 26.91 -10.64
CA GLY A 59 -1.62 26.99 -9.55
C GLY A 59 -1.65 25.77 -8.62
N LYS A 60 -0.77 24.77 -8.82
CA LYS A 60 -0.67 23.59 -7.94
C LYS A 60 -0.49 24.04 -6.49
N HIS A 61 -1.32 23.50 -5.60
CA HIS A 61 -1.12 23.66 -4.17
C HIS A 61 -0.06 22.66 -3.70
N VAL A 62 1.00 23.15 -3.07
CA VAL A 62 2.11 22.35 -2.57
C VAL A 62 1.99 22.27 -1.06
N MET A 63 1.79 21.06 -0.54
CA MET A 63 1.68 20.79 0.89
C MET A 63 3.05 20.80 1.57
N ASP A 64 3.12 21.28 2.81
CA ASP A 64 4.33 21.32 3.63
C ASP A 64 4.50 20.06 4.50
N GLU A 65 4.16 18.90 3.96
CA GLU A 65 4.21 17.64 4.71
C GLU A 65 5.64 17.18 5.07
N PRO A 66 5.81 16.48 6.22
CA PRO A 66 4.77 16.21 7.21
C PRO A 66 4.52 17.43 8.13
N GLY A 67 3.25 17.69 8.45
CA GLY A 67 2.85 18.87 9.23
C GLY A 67 3.41 18.92 10.66
N PHE A 68 3.79 17.76 11.22
CA PHE A 68 4.40 17.67 12.55
C PHE A 68 5.88 18.10 12.58
N LEU A 69 6.53 18.22 11.42
CA LEU A 69 7.93 18.62 11.33
C LEU A 69 8.04 20.15 11.28
N GLN A 70 8.88 20.73 12.13
CA GLN A 70 9.18 22.15 12.10
C GLN A 70 10.23 22.47 11.02
N LEU A 71 10.04 23.58 10.29
CA LEU A 71 11.02 24.07 9.33
C LEU A 71 12.10 24.89 10.05
N ARG A 72 13.38 24.54 9.83
CA ARG A 72 14.55 25.26 10.36
C ARG A 72 15.23 26.17 9.33
N SER A 73 14.90 25.99 8.06
CA SER A 73 15.49 26.75 6.96
C SER A 73 15.28 28.26 7.14
N PRO A 74 16.29 29.10 6.86
CA PRO A 74 16.10 30.55 6.76
C PRO A 74 15.24 30.94 5.55
N VAL A 75 15.17 30.07 4.54
CA VAL A 75 14.29 30.24 3.38
C VAL A 75 12.89 29.74 3.76
N PRO A 76 11.84 30.56 3.61
CA PRO A 76 10.51 30.20 4.07
C PRO A 76 9.88 29.11 3.20
N PHE A 77 9.13 28.22 3.83
CA PHE A 77 8.27 27.26 3.14
C PHE A 77 7.07 26.90 4.02
N VAL A 78 5.89 27.23 3.51
CA VAL A 78 4.59 26.88 4.10
C VAL A 78 3.70 26.36 2.98
N ALA A 79 2.65 25.62 3.33
CA ALA A 79 1.70 25.14 2.33
C ALA A 79 1.08 26.33 1.59
N GLY A 80 1.03 26.25 0.25
CA GLY A 80 0.64 27.39 -0.58
C GLY A 80 0.64 27.05 -2.07
N LYS A 81 0.26 28.01 -2.91
CA LYS A 81 0.32 27.83 -4.37
C LYS A 81 1.78 27.83 -4.84
N ARG A 82 2.06 27.07 -5.91
CA ARG A 82 3.38 27.01 -6.57
C ARG A 82 3.98 28.41 -6.75
N GLU A 83 3.21 29.37 -7.26
CA GLU A 83 3.67 30.72 -7.56
C GLU A 83 4.01 31.52 -6.30
N GLU A 84 3.24 31.36 -5.22
CA GLU A 84 3.48 32.03 -3.94
C GLU A 84 4.78 31.51 -3.31
N ILE A 85 5.02 30.20 -3.37
CA ILE A 85 6.23 29.56 -2.87
C ILE A 85 7.46 30.01 -3.69
N LEU A 86 7.37 29.97 -5.02
CA LEU A 86 8.44 30.44 -5.90
C LEU A 86 8.72 31.92 -5.68
N GLY A 87 7.70 32.75 -5.46
CA GLY A 87 7.85 34.16 -5.10
C GLY A 87 8.62 34.36 -3.80
N ALA A 88 8.25 33.65 -2.74
CA ALA A 88 8.92 33.74 -1.44
C ALA A 88 10.40 33.29 -1.50
N TRP A 89 10.71 32.30 -2.34
CA TRP A 89 12.09 31.87 -2.58
C TRP A 89 12.87 32.87 -3.42
N GLN A 90 12.25 33.47 -4.43
CA GLN A 90 12.84 34.56 -5.21
C GLN A 90 13.18 35.77 -4.34
N ASP A 91 12.29 36.13 -3.39
CA ASP A 91 12.55 37.21 -2.42
C ASP A 91 13.76 36.89 -1.54
N SER A 92 13.91 35.62 -1.12
CA SER A 92 15.07 35.17 -0.35
C SER A 92 16.37 35.26 -1.17
N ILE A 93 16.33 34.90 -2.46
CA ILE A 93 17.47 35.06 -3.38
C ILE A 93 17.83 36.54 -3.52
N ASN A 94 16.84 37.40 -3.75
CA ASN A 94 17.01 38.85 -3.89
C ASN A 94 17.54 39.50 -2.61
N ALA A 95 17.31 38.88 -1.44
CA ALA A 95 17.86 39.32 -0.16
C ALA A 95 19.37 39.03 0.02
N GLY A 96 20.04 38.49 -1.00
CA GLY A 96 21.51 38.44 -1.07
C GLY A 96 22.13 37.04 -1.06
N LEU A 97 21.47 36.02 -1.64
CA LEU A 97 22.10 34.72 -1.81
C LEU A 97 23.12 34.74 -2.97
N ASN A 98 24.31 34.17 -2.75
CA ASN A 98 25.34 34.05 -3.78
C ASN A 98 25.04 32.86 -4.72
N ILE A 99 24.19 33.10 -5.71
CA ILE A 99 23.77 32.11 -6.71
C ILE A 99 24.32 32.45 -8.11
N ARG A 100 24.72 31.42 -8.86
CA ARG A 100 25.11 31.50 -10.27
C ARG A 100 24.24 30.58 -11.11
N TYR A 101 23.57 31.15 -12.09
CA TYR A 101 22.77 30.42 -13.08
C TYR A 101 23.64 29.96 -14.25
N ASP A 102 23.08 29.07 -15.08
CA ASP A 102 23.72 28.53 -16.29
C ASP A 102 25.14 27.95 -16.01
N SER A 103 25.31 27.41 -14.81
CA SER A 103 26.57 26.92 -14.25
C SER A 103 26.49 25.42 -13.96
N GLU A 104 26.17 24.63 -14.99
CA GLU A 104 26.05 23.18 -14.86
C GLU A 104 27.43 22.56 -14.54
N VAL A 105 27.48 21.77 -13.46
CA VAL A 105 28.71 21.08 -13.04
C VAL A 105 28.80 19.75 -13.79
N ALA A 106 29.81 19.61 -14.65
CA ALA A 106 30.02 18.42 -15.47
C ALA A 106 30.86 17.35 -14.77
N ALA A 107 31.80 17.76 -13.91
CA ALA A 107 32.65 16.85 -13.15
C ALA A 107 33.08 17.45 -11.81
N ILE A 108 33.31 16.58 -10.82
CA ILE A 108 33.88 16.94 -9.52
C ILE A 108 35.06 16.01 -9.26
N SER A 109 36.21 16.58 -8.95
CA SER A 109 37.43 15.82 -8.65
C SER A 109 38.15 16.38 -7.43
N GLY A 110 39.12 15.63 -6.90
CA GLY A 110 39.88 16.02 -5.72
C GLY A 110 39.39 15.38 -4.43
N SER A 111 39.70 16.01 -3.30
CA SER A 111 39.41 15.51 -1.95
C SER A 111 39.12 16.67 -1.00
N ARG A 112 38.57 16.37 0.19
CA ARG A 112 38.28 17.37 1.24
C ARG A 112 39.35 18.45 1.36
N GLY A 113 38.95 19.72 1.25
CA GLY A 113 39.83 20.88 1.31
C GLY A 113 40.39 21.35 -0.04
N GLN A 114 40.29 20.53 -1.10
CA GLN A 114 40.77 20.82 -2.46
C GLN A 114 39.89 20.11 -3.51
N PHE A 115 38.58 20.36 -3.50
CA PHE A 115 37.72 19.93 -4.60
C PHE A 115 37.84 20.90 -5.77
N VAL A 116 37.83 20.35 -6.99
CA VAL A 116 37.75 21.11 -8.24
C VAL A 116 36.47 20.71 -8.96
N LEU A 117 35.60 21.70 -9.19
CA LEU A 117 34.35 21.57 -9.92
C LEU A 117 34.56 22.10 -11.34
N THR A 118 34.43 21.24 -12.34
CA THR A 118 34.50 21.62 -13.75
C THR A 118 33.09 21.88 -14.26
N LEU A 119 32.81 23.11 -14.69
CA LEU A 119 31.55 23.49 -15.30
C LEU A 119 31.49 23.01 -16.75
N GLN A 120 30.29 22.87 -17.30
CA GLN A 120 30.08 22.49 -18.70
C GLN A 120 30.66 23.52 -19.70
N SER A 121 30.82 24.77 -19.27
CA SER A 121 31.54 25.81 -20.01
C SER A 121 33.05 25.61 -20.08
N GLY A 122 33.60 24.68 -19.27
CA GLY A 122 35.03 24.44 -19.10
C GLY A 122 35.69 25.29 -17.99
N ALA A 123 34.95 26.17 -17.33
CA ALA A 123 35.46 26.92 -16.18
C ALA A 123 35.62 26.02 -14.95
N GLU A 124 36.59 26.34 -14.09
CA GLU A 124 36.87 25.59 -12.85
C GLU A 124 36.63 26.45 -11.61
N ILE A 125 36.04 25.83 -10.58
CA ILE A 125 35.80 26.42 -9.25
C ILE A 125 36.42 25.51 -8.20
N GLU A 126 37.14 26.08 -7.24
CA GLU A 126 37.71 25.35 -6.11
C GLU A 126 36.80 25.44 -4.88
N ALA A 127 36.66 24.34 -4.13
CA ALA A 127 35.91 24.32 -2.88
C ALA A 127 36.52 23.42 -1.81
N GLU A 128 36.36 23.78 -0.53
CA GLU A 128 36.79 22.90 0.58
C GLU A 128 35.77 21.79 0.86
N HIS A 129 34.49 22.14 0.74
CA HIS A 129 33.34 21.26 0.93
C HIS A 129 32.38 21.36 -0.27
N VAL A 130 31.74 20.24 -0.61
CA VAL A 130 30.76 20.17 -1.70
C VAL A 130 29.44 19.63 -1.17
N VAL A 131 28.33 20.30 -1.49
CA VAL A 131 26.97 19.87 -1.15
C VAL A 131 26.20 19.61 -2.44
N LEU A 132 25.91 18.34 -2.74
CA LEU A 132 25.07 17.92 -3.86
C LEU A 132 23.58 18.00 -3.50
N SER A 133 22.86 18.94 -4.11
CA SER A 133 21.42 19.15 -3.99
C SER A 133 20.70 19.11 -5.35
N ILE A 134 21.23 18.34 -6.29
CA ILE A 134 20.76 18.23 -7.69
C ILE A 134 19.43 17.49 -7.85
N GLY A 135 18.94 16.84 -6.79
CA GLY A 135 17.74 16.02 -6.82
C GLY A 135 17.84 14.82 -7.77
N THR A 136 16.69 14.27 -8.15
CA THR A 136 16.58 13.16 -9.13
C THR A 136 15.84 13.55 -10.40
N GLN A 137 15.23 14.74 -10.42
CA GLN A 137 14.29 15.14 -11.46
C GLN A 137 15.01 15.84 -12.63
N GLY A 138 15.51 15.01 -13.54
CA GLY A 138 16.12 15.40 -14.82
C GLY A 138 16.14 14.27 -15.84
N ASN A 139 16.08 13.02 -15.38
CA ASN A 139 15.98 11.82 -16.21
C ASN A 139 14.61 11.15 -15.98
N PRO A 140 13.56 11.47 -16.75
CA PRO A 140 12.28 10.79 -16.63
C PRO A 140 12.44 9.30 -16.97
N ARG A 141 11.68 8.44 -16.29
CA ARG A 141 11.54 7.05 -16.72
C ARG A 141 10.81 7.03 -18.07
N SER A 142 11.31 6.22 -18.99
CA SER A 142 10.73 6.04 -20.32
C SER A 142 9.68 4.91 -20.30
N LEU A 143 8.78 4.86 -21.29
CA LEU A 143 7.79 3.77 -21.44
C LEU A 143 8.43 2.46 -21.91
N GLY A 144 9.58 2.52 -22.58
CA GLY A 144 10.35 1.34 -23.00
C GLY A 144 9.76 0.62 -24.22
N VAL A 145 8.96 1.31 -25.04
CA VAL A 145 8.31 0.77 -26.24
C VAL A 145 8.76 1.55 -27.50
N PRO A 146 8.68 0.98 -28.71
CA PRO A 146 8.95 1.73 -29.93
C PRO A 146 8.08 2.99 -30.03
N GLY A 147 8.67 4.13 -30.39
CA GLY A 147 7.98 5.44 -30.41
C GLY A 147 8.05 6.24 -29.10
N ASP A 148 8.78 5.74 -28.10
CA ASP A 148 9.02 6.39 -26.80
C ASP A 148 10.01 7.56 -26.88
N VAL A 149 9.58 8.65 -27.53
CA VAL A 149 10.34 9.88 -27.76
C VAL A 149 9.46 11.09 -27.47
N GLU A 150 10.02 12.07 -26.74
CA GLU A 150 9.33 13.32 -26.41
C GLU A 150 8.90 14.07 -27.69
N SER A 151 7.60 14.39 -27.76
CA SER A 151 6.93 15.00 -28.91
C SER A 151 5.61 15.65 -28.48
N ASP A 152 4.90 16.32 -29.39
CA ASP A 152 3.57 16.86 -29.10
C ASP A 152 2.55 15.77 -28.69
N PHE A 153 2.74 14.55 -29.20
CA PHE A 153 1.93 13.37 -28.88
C PHE A 153 2.35 12.72 -27.55
N MET A 154 3.63 12.71 -27.20
CA MET A 154 4.13 12.12 -25.96
C MET A 154 4.96 13.12 -25.14
N GLN A 155 4.48 13.43 -23.94
CA GLN A 155 5.14 14.37 -23.02
C GLN A 155 5.43 13.70 -21.67
N TYR A 156 6.57 14.01 -21.05
CA TYR A 156 6.91 13.52 -19.70
C TYR A 156 6.62 14.53 -18.59
N THR A 157 6.29 15.77 -18.97
CA THR A 157 5.89 16.86 -18.08
C THR A 157 4.62 17.52 -18.59
N LEU A 158 3.88 18.17 -17.70
CA LEU A 158 2.68 18.92 -18.03
C LEU A 158 2.74 20.27 -17.29
N ASP A 159 2.84 21.36 -18.05
CA ASP A 159 3.05 22.70 -17.50
C ASP A 159 1.73 23.40 -17.14
N ASP A 160 0.83 23.57 -18.11
CA ASP A 160 -0.52 24.12 -17.89
C ASP A 160 -1.59 23.19 -18.49
N PRO A 161 -2.38 22.48 -17.66
CA PRO A 161 -3.47 21.64 -18.14
C PRO A 161 -4.54 22.42 -18.92
N ALA A 162 -4.68 23.72 -18.65
CA ALA A 162 -5.67 24.58 -19.32
C ALA A 162 -5.33 24.84 -20.80
N ASP A 163 -4.10 24.55 -21.23
CA ASP A 163 -3.70 24.63 -22.64
C ASP A 163 -4.39 23.55 -23.49
N PHE A 164 -4.95 22.52 -22.86
CA PHE A 164 -5.60 21.39 -23.52
C PHE A 164 -7.09 21.37 -23.20
N ASN A 165 -7.94 21.22 -24.21
CA ASN A 165 -9.39 21.17 -24.03
C ASN A 165 -10.04 20.33 -25.14
N LYS A 166 -11.07 19.55 -24.78
CA LYS A 166 -11.81 18.64 -25.67
C LYS A 166 -10.94 17.56 -26.33
N GLU A 167 -9.84 17.18 -25.71
CA GLU A 167 -9.00 16.08 -26.17
C GLU A 167 -9.25 14.78 -25.38
N THR A 168 -8.83 13.67 -25.98
CA THR A 168 -8.68 12.37 -25.31
C THR A 168 -7.21 12.21 -24.91
N ILE A 169 -6.93 12.19 -23.61
CA ILE A 169 -5.58 12.23 -23.06
C ILE A 169 -5.33 11.01 -22.19
N VAL A 170 -4.23 10.30 -22.43
CA VAL A 170 -3.81 9.17 -21.60
C VAL A 170 -2.70 9.60 -20.67
N VAL A 171 -2.93 9.51 -19.36
CA VAL A 171 -1.91 9.77 -18.35
C VAL A 171 -1.36 8.43 -17.85
N VAL A 172 -0.08 8.15 -18.13
CA VAL A 172 0.55 6.90 -17.71
C VAL A 172 1.31 7.14 -16.40
N GLY A 173 0.85 6.52 -15.32
CA GLY A 173 1.44 6.67 -13.99
C GLY A 173 0.40 6.68 -12.87
N ALA A 174 0.86 6.39 -11.66
CA ALA A 174 0.01 6.27 -10.47
C ALA A 174 0.60 6.97 -9.23
N GLY A 175 1.55 7.89 -9.45
CA GLY A 175 2.07 8.76 -8.38
C GLY A 175 1.28 10.07 -8.31
N ASP A 176 1.50 10.84 -7.25
CA ASP A 176 0.85 12.14 -7.00
C ASP A 176 0.83 13.06 -8.24
N ALA A 177 1.97 13.21 -8.92
CA ALA A 177 2.04 14.06 -10.10
C ALA A 177 1.19 13.56 -11.28
N ALA A 178 1.09 12.23 -11.47
CA ALA A 178 0.23 11.65 -12.50
C ALA A 178 -1.24 11.92 -12.18
N ILE A 179 -1.61 11.73 -10.92
CA ILE A 179 -2.96 11.96 -10.41
C ILE A 179 -3.37 13.42 -10.58
N GLU A 180 -2.57 14.36 -10.11
CA GLU A 180 -2.84 15.80 -10.19
C GLU A 180 -3.01 16.24 -11.65
N ASN A 181 -2.09 15.81 -12.53
CA ASN A 181 -2.15 16.13 -13.95
C ASN A 181 -3.42 15.54 -14.61
N ALA A 182 -3.76 14.29 -14.31
CA ALA A 182 -4.96 13.67 -14.86
C ALA A 182 -6.22 14.43 -14.44
N ILE A 183 -6.35 14.76 -13.14
CA ILE A 183 -7.54 15.45 -12.61
C ILE A 183 -7.68 16.83 -13.25
N ALA A 184 -6.58 17.59 -13.30
CA ALA A 184 -6.60 18.94 -13.84
C ALA A 184 -6.88 18.98 -15.35
N LEU A 185 -6.39 18.00 -16.11
CA LEU A 185 -6.74 17.84 -17.52
C LEU A 185 -8.24 17.56 -17.68
N ALA A 186 -8.81 16.71 -16.83
CA ALA A 186 -10.25 16.43 -16.88
C ALA A 186 -11.08 17.67 -16.47
N ASP A 187 -10.64 18.43 -15.47
CA ASP A 187 -11.27 19.70 -15.07
C ASP A 187 -11.19 20.77 -16.17
N SER A 188 -10.21 20.67 -17.06
CA SER A 188 -10.04 21.54 -18.23
C SER A 188 -10.92 21.14 -19.42
N GLY A 189 -11.78 20.12 -19.27
CA GLY A 189 -12.76 19.69 -20.29
C GLY A 189 -12.29 18.54 -21.20
N ASN A 190 -11.27 17.79 -20.80
CA ASN A 190 -10.73 16.65 -21.56
C ASN A 190 -11.29 15.31 -21.08
N ALA A 191 -11.35 14.32 -21.98
CA ALA A 191 -11.57 12.92 -21.62
C ALA A 191 -10.23 12.29 -21.22
N VAL A 192 -10.09 11.90 -19.96
CA VAL A 192 -8.81 11.46 -19.40
C VAL A 192 -8.83 9.99 -19.03
N TYR A 193 -7.82 9.25 -19.45
CA TYR A 193 -7.56 7.87 -19.05
C TYR A 193 -6.28 7.81 -18.23
N ILE A 194 -6.36 7.53 -16.93
CA ILE A 194 -5.19 7.28 -16.09
C ILE A 194 -4.86 5.78 -16.09
N VAL A 195 -3.62 5.42 -16.38
CA VAL A 195 -3.14 4.03 -16.48
C VAL A 195 -2.28 3.70 -15.27
N ASN A 196 -2.74 2.76 -14.46
CA ASN A 196 -2.04 2.25 -13.29
C ASN A 196 -1.71 0.76 -13.48
N ARG A 197 -0.41 0.43 -13.45
CA ARG A 197 0.06 -0.97 -13.55
C ARG A 197 -0.30 -1.85 -12.35
N ARG A 198 -0.77 -1.25 -11.26
CA ARG A 198 -1.17 -1.94 -10.04
C ARG A 198 -2.68 -1.90 -9.89
N ASN A 199 -3.18 -2.70 -8.97
CA ASN A 199 -4.58 -2.64 -8.61
C ASN A 199 -4.90 -1.36 -7.80
N GLU A 200 -4.00 -0.84 -6.95
CA GLU A 200 -4.26 0.31 -6.05
C GLU A 200 -3.30 1.50 -6.28
N PHE A 201 -3.65 2.69 -5.78
CA PHE A 201 -2.81 3.89 -5.78
C PHE A 201 -1.91 3.98 -4.53
N SER A 202 -1.20 2.89 -4.22
CA SER A 202 -0.40 2.72 -2.98
C SER A 202 0.71 3.76 -2.71
N ARG A 203 1.04 4.61 -3.68
CA ARG A 203 2.04 5.68 -3.54
C ARG A 203 1.43 7.08 -3.46
N ALA A 204 0.13 7.21 -3.67
CA ALA A 204 -0.56 8.49 -3.61
C ALA A 204 -0.69 8.93 -2.16
N LYS A 205 -0.52 10.22 -1.91
CA LYS A 205 -0.85 10.83 -0.62
C LYS A 205 -2.36 10.87 -0.43
N ASP A 206 -2.83 10.87 0.82
CA ASP A 206 -4.25 10.79 1.16
C ASP A 206 -5.12 11.82 0.42
N GLY A 207 -4.62 13.05 0.26
CA GLY A 207 -5.30 14.11 -0.50
C GLY A 207 -5.47 13.79 -1.99
N ASN A 208 -4.39 13.36 -2.65
CA ASN A 208 -4.41 12.98 -4.07
C ASN A 208 -5.17 11.68 -4.30
N LEU A 209 -5.04 10.72 -3.38
CA LEU A 209 -5.82 9.50 -3.36
C LEU A 209 -7.32 9.84 -3.31
N SER A 210 -7.73 10.72 -2.39
CA SER A 210 -9.12 11.22 -2.33
C SER A 210 -9.58 11.80 -3.65
N ALA A 211 -8.76 12.68 -4.23
CA ALA A 211 -9.14 13.43 -5.42
C ALA A 211 -9.25 12.55 -6.67
N VAL A 212 -8.30 11.62 -6.90
CA VAL A 212 -8.34 10.76 -8.09
C VAL A 212 -9.53 9.83 -8.05
N LEU A 213 -9.84 9.31 -6.87
CA LEU A 213 -10.92 8.36 -6.75
C LEU A 213 -12.28 9.05 -6.79
N ALA A 214 -12.42 10.24 -6.20
CA ALA A 214 -13.60 11.07 -6.40
C ALA A 214 -13.82 11.36 -7.90
N ALA A 215 -12.75 11.64 -8.65
CA ALA A 215 -12.83 11.82 -10.10
C ALA A 215 -13.23 10.53 -10.84
N ILE A 216 -12.73 9.37 -10.44
CA ILE A 216 -13.10 8.06 -11.01
C ILE A 216 -14.59 7.75 -10.80
N ASN A 217 -15.16 8.15 -9.66
CA ASN A 217 -16.55 7.82 -9.32
C ASN A 217 -17.56 8.86 -9.81
N ASP A 218 -17.11 10.04 -10.20
CA ASP A 218 -17.98 11.08 -10.72
C ASP A 218 -18.44 10.71 -12.14
N LYS A 219 -19.66 10.16 -12.23
CA LYS A 219 -20.29 9.78 -13.51
C LYS A 219 -20.47 10.96 -14.48
N GLY A 220 -20.42 12.20 -13.98
CA GLY A 220 -20.49 13.41 -14.80
C GLY A 220 -19.13 13.86 -15.35
N LYS A 221 -18.03 13.29 -14.84
CA LYS A 221 -16.67 13.64 -15.23
C LYS A 221 -16.12 12.59 -16.21
N PRO A 222 -15.60 12.98 -17.39
CA PRO A 222 -15.01 12.04 -18.35
C PRO A 222 -13.60 11.61 -17.89
N PHE A 223 -13.53 10.91 -16.76
CA PHE A 223 -12.31 10.44 -16.12
C PHE A 223 -12.37 8.92 -15.93
N HIS A 224 -11.41 8.21 -16.51
CA HIS A 224 -11.38 6.75 -16.53
C HIS A 224 -10.05 6.25 -15.96
N CYS A 225 -10.11 5.22 -15.11
CA CYS A 225 -8.91 4.53 -14.65
C CYS A 225 -8.80 3.15 -15.31
N ARG A 226 -7.58 2.77 -15.69
CA ARG A 226 -7.22 1.40 -16.08
C ARG A 226 -6.25 0.85 -15.03
N TYR A 227 -6.78 0.05 -14.12
CA TYR A 227 -5.98 -0.69 -13.14
C TYR A 227 -5.35 -1.92 -13.77
N GLU A 228 -4.23 -2.35 -13.19
CA GLU A 228 -3.48 -3.55 -13.62
C GLU A 228 -3.14 -3.54 -15.11
N ALA A 229 -2.97 -2.34 -15.67
CA ALA A 229 -2.71 -2.13 -17.09
C ALA A 229 -1.28 -1.62 -17.31
N SER A 230 -0.59 -2.21 -18.29
CA SER A 230 0.75 -1.80 -18.70
C SER A 230 0.78 -1.47 -20.19
N VAL A 231 1.71 -0.60 -20.60
CA VAL A 231 1.81 -0.18 -22.00
C VAL A 231 2.53 -1.27 -22.79
N ALA A 232 1.86 -1.79 -23.82
CA ALA A 232 2.37 -2.83 -24.70
C ALA A 232 2.89 -2.26 -26.04
N GLY A 233 2.35 -1.12 -26.50
CA GLY A 233 2.79 -0.49 -27.76
C GLY A 233 2.21 0.90 -27.98
N LEU A 234 2.79 1.60 -28.97
CA LEU A 234 2.38 2.94 -29.40
C LEU A 234 2.21 3.00 -30.92
N GLU A 235 1.16 3.69 -31.34
CA GLU A 235 0.93 4.08 -32.72
C GLU A 235 0.98 5.61 -32.79
N LEU A 236 2.03 6.13 -33.44
CA LEU A 236 2.21 7.58 -33.60
C LEU A 236 1.17 8.13 -34.59
N PRO A 237 0.65 9.34 -34.37
CA PRO A 237 -0.28 9.98 -35.30
C PRO A 237 0.38 10.24 -36.66
N ALA A 238 -0.40 10.12 -37.74
CA ALA A 238 0.11 10.32 -39.10
C ALA A 238 0.32 11.81 -39.47
N GLY A 239 -0.29 12.73 -38.71
CA GLY A 239 -0.12 14.18 -38.83
C GLY A 239 -0.44 14.93 -37.54
N SER A 240 -0.09 16.22 -37.49
CA SER A 240 -0.40 17.09 -36.33
C SER A 240 -1.91 17.25 -36.16
N GLY A 241 -2.42 16.94 -34.97
CA GLY A 241 -3.85 16.98 -34.64
C GLY A 241 -4.65 15.72 -34.97
N GLU A 242 -4.03 14.69 -35.56
CA GLU A 242 -4.65 13.37 -35.73
C GLU A 242 -4.48 12.51 -34.47
N LEU A 243 -5.34 11.48 -34.34
CA LEU A 243 -5.26 10.53 -33.24
C LEU A 243 -4.11 9.54 -33.47
N GLY A 244 -3.27 9.39 -32.47
CA GLY A 244 -2.48 8.18 -32.30
C GLY A 244 -3.26 7.12 -31.53
N ALA A 245 -2.58 6.08 -31.08
CA ALA A 245 -3.14 5.11 -30.14
C ALA A 245 -2.09 4.55 -29.18
N ILE A 246 -2.56 4.17 -28.00
CA ILE A 246 -1.79 3.39 -27.03
C ILE A 246 -2.41 2.00 -26.91
N THR A 247 -1.58 0.97 -26.92
CA THR A 247 -2.01 -0.41 -26.65
C THR A 247 -1.65 -0.76 -25.22
N LEU A 248 -2.65 -1.19 -24.45
CA LEU A 248 -2.52 -1.58 -23.05
C LEU A 248 -2.68 -3.10 -22.93
N SER A 249 -1.77 -3.75 -22.21
CA SER A 249 -1.99 -5.10 -21.71
C SER A 249 -2.77 -5.01 -20.40
N THR A 250 -4.00 -5.51 -20.38
CA THR A 250 -4.94 -5.47 -19.23
C THR A 250 -5.27 -6.89 -18.74
N PRO A 251 -5.92 -7.07 -17.56
CA PRO A 251 -6.38 -8.38 -17.11
C PRO A 251 -7.39 -9.05 -18.06
N GLY A 252 -8.12 -8.27 -18.86
CA GLY A 252 -9.06 -8.77 -19.87
C GLY A 252 -8.44 -9.04 -21.24
N GLY A 253 -7.12 -8.90 -21.38
CA GLY A 253 -6.40 -8.98 -22.66
C GLY A 253 -5.88 -7.63 -23.13
N GLU A 254 -5.43 -7.57 -24.39
CA GLU A 254 -4.94 -6.31 -24.99
C GLU A 254 -6.11 -5.37 -25.33
N GLU A 255 -5.98 -4.11 -24.90
CA GLU A 255 -6.92 -3.02 -25.18
C GLU A 255 -6.21 -1.93 -26.00
N ARG A 256 -6.75 -1.60 -27.18
CA ARG A 256 -6.27 -0.48 -28.00
C ARG A 256 -7.08 0.77 -27.72
N LEU A 257 -6.42 1.85 -27.30
CA LEU A 257 -7.06 3.12 -26.93
C LEU A 257 -6.57 4.27 -27.83
N PRO A 258 -7.41 4.79 -28.73
CA PRO A 258 -7.10 5.99 -29.51
C PRO A 258 -7.01 7.24 -28.63
N CYS A 259 -5.99 8.07 -28.83
CA CYS A 259 -5.80 9.29 -28.04
C CYS A 259 -5.11 10.40 -28.85
N HIS A 260 -5.28 11.64 -28.38
CA HIS A 260 -4.62 12.81 -28.95
C HIS A 260 -3.22 12.99 -28.39
N ARG A 261 -3.00 12.58 -27.14
CA ARG A 261 -1.72 12.70 -26.45
C ARG A 261 -1.58 11.73 -25.28
N ILE A 262 -0.34 11.52 -24.89
CA ILE A 262 0.11 10.70 -23.78
C ILE A 262 0.96 11.57 -22.86
N ILE A 263 0.58 11.65 -21.58
CA ILE A 263 1.36 12.30 -20.52
C ILE A 263 1.96 11.20 -19.64
N ALA A 264 3.25 10.91 -19.82
CA ALA A 264 3.96 9.87 -19.09
C ALA A 264 4.57 10.43 -17.79
N ARG A 265 3.92 10.17 -16.65
CA ARG A 265 4.37 10.57 -15.30
C ARG A 265 4.88 9.36 -14.53
N LEU A 266 5.95 8.77 -15.05
CA LEU A 266 6.50 7.48 -14.59
C LEU A 266 7.52 7.60 -13.45
N GLY A 267 7.80 8.82 -12.99
CA GLY A 267 8.88 9.10 -12.04
C GLY A 267 10.21 9.34 -12.75
N THR A 268 11.28 9.43 -11.96
CA THR A 268 12.61 9.82 -12.44
C THR A 268 13.67 8.85 -11.95
N ILE A 269 14.82 8.85 -12.62
CA ILE A 269 15.97 8.02 -12.30
C ILE A 269 17.11 8.93 -11.80
N PRO A 270 17.77 8.60 -10.68
CA PRO A 270 18.95 9.33 -10.23
C PRO A 270 20.03 9.43 -11.32
N PRO A 271 20.79 10.54 -11.44
CA PRO A 271 21.86 10.70 -12.43
C PRO A 271 23.11 9.88 -12.06
N ARG A 272 22.97 8.55 -12.05
CA ARG A 272 23.95 7.57 -11.56
C ARG A 272 25.35 7.77 -12.13
N LYS A 273 25.47 7.95 -13.45
CA LYS A 273 26.76 8.16 -14.13
C LYS A 273 27.54 9.35 -13.57
N PHE A 274 26.86 10.48 -13.34
CA PHE A 274 27.49 11.68 -12.79
C PHE A 274 27.92 11.45 -11.34
N VAL A 275 27.02 10.87 -10.53
CA VAL A 275 27.29 10.60 -9.11
C VAL A 275 28.48 9.65 -8.94
N GLU A 276 28.51 8.53 -9.67
CA GLU A 276 29.63 7.58 -9.64
C GLU A 276 30.93 8.22 -10.15
N SER A 277 30.87 9.13 -11.14
CA SER A 277 32.05 9.86 -11.62
C SER A 277 32.66 10.79 -10.58
N CYS A 278 31.90 11.19 -9.55
CA CYS A 278 32.39 11.96 -8.40
C CYS A 278 33.06 11.07 -7.34
N GLY A 279 33.18 9.75 -7.58
CA GLY A 279 33.72 8.78 -6.61
C GLY A 279 32.70 8.26 -5.59
N ILE A 280 31.42 8.59 -5.76
CA ILE A 280 30.36 8.19 -4.84
C ILE A 280 29.89 6.78 -5.18
N GLU A 281 29.82 5.91 -4.17
CA GLU A 281 29.39 4.53 -4.33
C GLU A 281 27.87 4.38 -4.20
N ILE A 282 27.26 3.61 -5.11
CA ILE A 282 25.85 3.21 -5.04
C ILE A 282 25.79 1.68 -4.94
N THR A 283 25.41 1.19 -3.75
CA THR A 283 25.52 -0.23 -3.37
C THR A 283 24.55 -1.16 -4.09
N SER A 284 23.44 -0.64 -4.63
CA SER A 284 22.44 -1.42 -5.36
C SER A 284 22.57 -1.25 -6.88
N ALA A 285 22.36 -2.34 -7.61
CA ALA A 285 22.29 -2.34 -9.08
C ALA A 285 20.95 -1.80 -9.61
N SER A 286 19.95 -1.60 -8.74
CA SER A 286 18.65 -1.08 -9.16
C SER A 286 18.76 0.31 -9.78
N ALA A 287 17.93 0.57 -10.79
CA ALA A 287 17.91 1.85 -11.49
C ALA A 287 17.46 3.02 -10.59
N ASP A 288 16.70 2.77 -9.53
CA ASP A 288 16.27 3.78 -8.55
C ASP A 288 17.13 3.85 -7.29
N ALA A 289 18.23 3.11 -7.24
CA ALA A 289 19.17 3.19 -6.14
C ALA A 289 19.73 4.61 -6.01
N VAL A 290 19.66 5.14 -4.79
CA VAL A 290 20.29 6.40 -4.39
C VAL A 290 21.59 6.11 -3.65
N PRO A 291 22.53 7.07 -3.57
CA PRO A 291 23.74 6.93 -2.77
C PRO A 291 23.44 6.71 -1.29
N ASP A 292 24.28 5.91 -0.64
CA ASP A 292 24.29 5.80 0.81
C ASP A 292 24.95 7.04 1.43
N VAL A 293 24.33 7.56 2.50
CA VAL A 293 24.83 8.73 3.25
C VAL A 293 24.84 8.42 4.74
N ASP A 294 25.78 9.02 5.47
CA ASP A 294 25.83 8.95 6.92
C ASP A 294 24.81 9.90 7.58
N ARG A 295 24.80 9.94 8.92
CA ARG A 295 23.90 10.81 9.70
C ARG A 295 24.12 12.31 9.49
N HIS A 296 25.26 12.70 8.92
CA HIS A 296 25.58 14.08 8.56
C HIS A 296 25.31 14.38 7.08
N TYR A 297 24.67 13.44 6.37
CA TYR A 297 24.45 13.49 4.93
C TYR A 297 25.75 13.43 4.11
N GLN A 298 26.85 12.95 4.69
CA GLN A 298 28.12 12.79 4.01
C GLN A 298 28.14 11.47 3.23
N SER A 299 28.62 11.52 1.99
CA SER A 299 28.86 10.34 1.16
C SER A 299 30.10 9.56 1.61
N ASN A 300 30.45 8.48 0.91
CA ASN A 300 31.74 7.80 1.09
C ASN A 300 32.96 8.68 0.73
N VAL A 301 32.75 9.81 0.04
CA VAL A 301 33.79 10.79 -0.26
C VAL A 301 33.82 11.88 0.84
N PRO A 302 34.86 11.93 1.69
CA PRO A 302 34.93 12.90 2.78
C PRO A 302 34.86 14.34 2.27
N GLY A 303 34.01 15.16 2.90
CA GLY A 303 33.78 16.55 2.50
C GLY A 303 32.73 16.74 1.40
N LEU A 304 32.22 15.66 0.81
CA LEU A 304 31.15 15.67 -0.18
C LEU A 304 29.85 15.15 0.44
N TYR A 305 28.85 16.02 0.52
CA TYR A 305 27.56 15.77 1.14
C TYR A 305 26.44 15.68 0.10
N ILE A 306 25.37 14.93 0.39
CA ILE A 306 24.25 14.71 -0.52
C ILE A 306 22.94 14.95 0.24
N ILE A 307 22.14 15.92 -0.23
CA ILE A 307 20.89 16.32 0.42
C ILE A 307 19.72 16.33 -0.57
N GLY A 308 18.50 16.33 -0.03
CA GLY A 308 17.26 16.34 -0.79
C GLY A 308 16.94 15.00 -1.44
N ALA A 309 16.24 15.03 -2.58
CA ALA A 309 15.72 13.82 -3.22
C ALA A 309 16.82 12.80 -3.59
N LEU A 310 18.04 13.25 -3.90
CA LEU A 310 19.16 12.35 -4.20
C LEU A 310 19.65 11.61 -2.95
N GLY A 311 19.47 12.14 -1.75
CA GLY A 311 19.77 11.45 -0.49
C GLY A 311 18.72 10.41 -0.09
N GLY A 312 17.69 10.19 -0.92
CA GLY A 312 16.62 9.23 -0.67
C GLY A 312 15.36 9.81 -0.04
N TYR A 313 15.27 11.13 0.15
CA TYR A 313 14.13 11.77 0.83
C TYR A 313 13.52 12.92 0.00
N PRO A 314 12.46 12.66 -0.80
CA PRO A 314 11.93 13.64 -1.75
C PRO A 314 10.84 14.59 -1.18
N LEU A 315 10.82 14.87 0.13
CA LEU A 315 9.91 15.84 0.74
C LEU A 315 10.57 17.21 0.87
N ILE A 316 9.89 18.28 0.42
CA ILE A 316 10.45 19.64 0.36
C ILE A 316 10.89 20.13 1.73
N LYS A 317 9.99 20.10 2.74
CA LYS A 317 10.28 20.59 4.09
C LYS A 317 11.48 19.87 4.70
N GLN A 318 11.55 18.56 4.55
CA GLN A 318 12.65 17.76 5.07
C GLN A 318 13.95 18.02 4.31
N ALA A 319 13.91 18.10 2.98
CA ALA A 319 15.06 18.44 2.15
C ALA A 319 15.63 19.83 2.52
N MET A 320 14.77 20.80 2.82
CA MET A 320 15.19 22.11 3.33
C MET A 320 15.85 21.98 4.71
N ASN A 321 15.30 21.17 5.61
CA ASN A 321 15.93 20.91 6.91
C ASN A 321 17.30 20.21 6.79
N GLN A 322 17.49 19.33 5.81
CA GLN A 322 18.80 18.72 5.50
C GLN A 322 19.80 19.77 5.01
N GLY A 323 19.35 20.70 4.16
CA GLY A 323 20.17 21.83 3.72
C GLY A 323 20.63 22.73 4.87
N TYR A 324 19.78 22.95 5.87
CA TYR A 324 20.18 23.66 7.09
C TYR A 324 21.23 22.86 7.88
N ASP A 325 20.95 21.58 8.15
CA ASP A 325 21.80 20.71 8.97
C ASP A 325 23.21 20.51 8.40
N VAL A 326 23.32 20.29 7.09
CA VAL A 326 24.62 20.02 6.46
C VAL A 326 25.58 21.20 6.63
N ILE A 327 25.06 22.44 6.60
CA ILE A 327 25.87 23.63 6.82
C ILE A 327 26.29 23.74 8.29
N GLU A 328 25.40 23.40 9.23
CA GLU A 328 25.75 23.31 10.66
C GLU A 328 26.86 22.27 10.90
N PHE A 329 26.78 21.10 10.25
CA PHE A 329 27.79 20.05 10.35
C PHE A 329 29.14 20.45 9.76
N ILE A 330 29.15 21.14 8.61
CA ILE A 330 30.38 21.67 8.00
C ILE A 330 31.07 22.66 8.96
N HIS A 331 30.30 23.47 9.70
CA HIS A 331 30.81 24.39 10.71
C HIS A 331 31.06 23.72 12.09
N GLY A 332 31.02 22.39 12.18
CA GLY A 332 31.36 21.63 13.38
C GLY A 332 30.29 21.58 14.47
N LYS A 333 29.05 22.03 14.20
CA LYS A 333 27.93 21.89 15.14
C LYS A 333 27.34 20.48 15.04
N ASN A 334 27.11 19.79 16.16
CA ASN A 334 26.45 18.47 16.17
C ASN A 334 24.94 18.63 16.40
N THR A 335 24.25 19.21 15.41
CA THR A 335 22.81 19.48 15.46
C THR A 335 22.01 18.18 15.35
N LYS A 336 20.98 17.99 16.20
CA LYS A 336 20.06 16.85 16.10
C LYS A 336 19.11 17.04 14.91
N PRO A 337 18.70 15.97 14.19
CA PRO A 337 17.73 16.09 13.09
C PRO A 337 16.38 16.66 13.56
N ALA A 338 15.64 17.32 12.66
CA ALA A 338 14.38 18.02 13.01
C ALA A 338 13.28 17.11 13.59
N ASP A 339 13.30 15.83 13.25
CA ASP A 339 12.36 14.80 13.70
C ASP A 339 12.82 14.09 14.99
N TYR A 340 14.01 14.41 15.51
CA TYR A 340 14.56 13.83 16.75
C TYR A 340 13.57 13.87 17.93
N PRO A 341 12.84 14.98 18.21
CA PRO A 341 11.90 15.02 19.33
C PRO A 341 10.82 13.94 19.26
N LEU A 342 10.39 13.56 18.04
CA LEU A 342 9.35 12.54 17.85
C LEU A 342 9.87 11.15 18.22
N LEU A 343 11.10 10.83 17.81
CA LEU A 343 11.73 9.57 18.20
C LEU A 343 12.01 9.51 19.68
N GLN A 344 12.43 10.65 20.27
CA GLN A 344 12.65 10.73 21.70
C GLN A 344 11.36 10.44 22.49
N GLU A 345 10.22 10.97 22.05
CA GLU A 345 8.91 10.66 22.63
C GLU A 345 8.52 9.18 22.41
N GLN A 346 8.74 8.65 21.21
CA GLN A 346 8.41 7.27 20.87
C GLN A 346 9.23 6.24 21.65
N PHE A 347 10.48 6.57 21.96
CA PHE A 347 11.41 5.74 22.72
C PHE A 347 11.40 6.00 24.23
N SER A 348 10.60 6.95 24.72
CA SER A 348 10.64 7.35 26.13
C SER A 348 10.25 6.24 27.10
N GLY A 349 9.53 5.22 26.63
CA GLY A 349 9.11 4.05 27.41
C GLY A 349 10.04 2.85 27.30
N LEU A 350 11.16 2.96 26.58
CA LEU A 350 12.13 1.87 26.44
C LEU A 350 12.97 1.69 27.72
N PRO A 351 13.45 0.48 28.01
CA PRO A 351 14.30 0.22 29.17
C PRO A 351 15.73 0.77 29.02
N TYR A 352 16.04 1.46 27.93
CA TYR A 352 17.37 1.98 27.63
C TYR A 352 17.60 3.36 28.22
N VAL A 353 18.80 3.58 28.75
CA VAL A 353 19.33 4.92 29.02
C VAL A 353 20.22 5.32 27.84
N MET A 354 19.60 5.58 26.69
CA MET A 354 20.28 5.85 25.42
C MET A 354 19.67 7.08 24.71
N ASP A 355 20.48 7.74 23.88
CA ASP A 355 19.98 8.77 22.96
C ASP A 355 19.16 8.11 21.84
N ALA A 356 18.16 8.81 21.31
CA ALA A 356 17.27 8.23 20.29
C ALA A 356 18.03 7.80 19.02
N GLU A 357 19.13 8.48 18.67
CA GLU A 357 19.98 8.09 17.53
C GLU A 357 20.71 6.77 17.78
N ASP A 358 21.13 6.52 19.01
CA ASP A 358 21.79 5.27 19.40
C ASP A 358 20.79 4.11 19.40
N VAL A 359 19.54 4.36 19.81
CA VAL A 359 18.45 3.37 19.75
C VAL A 359 18.14 2.98 18.30
N LEU A 360 18.05 3.95 17.38
CA LEU A 360 17.88 3.65 15.95
C LEU A 360 19.01 2.78 15.41
N THR A 361 20.25 3.16 15.72
CA THR A 361 21.44 2.40 15.29
C THR A 361 21.39 0.98 15.83
N LEU A 362 21.03 0.80 17.10
CA LEU A 362 20.85 -0.50 17.74
C LEU A 362 19.80 -1.35 17.03
N TYR A 363 18.64 -0.77 16.72
CA TYR A 363 17.54 -1.50 16.08
C TYR A 363 17.92 -1.92 14.66
N GLN A 364 18.53 -1.01 13.91
CA GLN A 364 18.97 -1.30 12.54
C GLN A 364 20.05 -2.39 12.49
N GLN A 365 20.94 -2.45 13.49
CA GLN A 365 21.95 -3.50 13.60
C GLN A 365 21.37 -4.86 13.99
N ARG A 366 20.35 -4.87 14.88
CA ARG A 366 19.74 -6.10 15.39
C ARG A 366 18.78 -6.75 14.43
N ILE A 367 18.19 -5.99 13.51
CA ILE A 367 17.19 -6.48 12.58
C ILE A 367 17.85 -6.69 11.20
N PRO A 368 18.13 -7.95 10.78
CA PRO A 368 18.89 -8.22 9.57
C PRO A 368 18.28 -7.60 8.30
N MET A 369 16.95 -7.60 8.19
CA MET A 369 16.23 -7.03 7.04
C MET A 369 16.40 -5.50 6.92
N PHE A 370 16.70 -4.79 8.01
CA PHE A 370 16.85 -3.33 8.00
C PHE A 370 18.31 -2.87 7.94
N ARG A 371 19.27 -3.78 8.09
CA ARG A 371 20.71 -3.48 8.13
C ARG A 371 21.24 -2.77 6.88
N ARG A 372 20.64 -3.06 5.72
CA ARG A 372 21.00 -2.48 4.42
C ARG A 372 20.01 -1.40 3.96
N MET A 373 19.09 -1.00 4.83
CA MET A 373 18.19 0.10 4.54
C MET A 373 18.94 1.42 4.69
N ASN A 374 18.64 2.39 3.83
CA ASN A 374 19.09 3.76 4.03
C ASN A 374 18.63 4.25 5.43
N PRO A 375 19.52 4.82 6.27
CA PRO A 375 19.18 5.30 7.61
C PRO A 375 17.96 6.24 7.65
N LEU A 376 17.77 7.08 6.63
CA LEU A 376 16.63 8.00 6.54
C LEU A 376 15.31 7.26 6.31
N ALA A 377 15.31 6.22 5.47
CA ALA A 377 14.13 5.39 5.23
C ALA A 377 13.77 4.56 6.47
N PHE A 378 14.78 4.05 7.18
CA PHE A 378 14.58 3.31 8.43
C PHE A 378 13.97 4.21 9.51
N ARG A 379 14.47 5.45 9.62
CA ARG A 379 13.94 6.45 10.54
C ARG A 379 12.46 6.75 10.30
N GLU A 380 12.05 6.92 9.03
CA GLU A 380 10.64 7.12 8.66
C GLU A 380 9.78 5.92 9.05
N LEU A 381 10.26 4.70 8.80
CA LEU A 381 9.55 3.48 9.18
C LEU A 381 9.29 3.44 10.68
N ILE A 382 10.26 3.83 11.50
CA ILE A 382 10.07 3.88 12.96
C ILE A 382 9.02 4.94 13.34
N ILE A 383 9.13 6.16 12.80
CA ILE A 383 8.18 7.26 13.10
C ILE A 383 6.74 6.89 12.74
N GLU A 384 6.53 6.12 11.67
CA GLU A 384 5.20 5.67 11.21
C GLU A 384 4.77 4.32 11.81
N SER A 385 5.63 3.67 12.59
CA SER A 385 5.32 2.42 13.31
C SER A 385 5.03 2.70 14.79
N ARG A 386 4.54 1.69 15.49
CA ARG A 386 4.36 1.74 16.95
C ARG A 386 5.38 0.83 17.62
N ILE A 387 5.99 1.32 18.70
CA ILE A 387 6.89 0.52 19.53
C ILE A 387 6.08 -0.07 20.68
N MET A 388 6.22 -1.39 20.89
CA MET A 388 5.55 -2.10 21.98
C MET A 388 6.59 -2.72 22.91
N VAL A 389 6.34 -2.64 24.21
CA VAL A 389 7.18 -3.26 25.25
C VAL A 389 6.33 -4.17 26.12
N SER A 390 6.75 -5.43 26.25
CA SER A 390 6.13 -6.37 27.16
C SER A 390 6.72 -6.20 28.56
N LEU A 391 5.85 -6.02 29.55
CA LEU A 391 6.21 -5.87 30.94
C LEU A 391 5.63 -7.03 31.77
N PRO A 392 6.30 -7.43 32.87
CA PRO A 392 5.68 -8.30 33.86
C PRO A 392 4.31 -7.75 34.31
N PRO A 393 3.28 -8.59 34.53
CA PRO A 393 1.92 -8.13 34.84
C PRO A 393 1.82 -7.13 36.00
N ALA A 394 2.70 -7.26 37.01
CA ALA A 394 2.75 -6.34 38.14
C ALA A 394 3.20 -4.92 37.76
N ASP A 395 4.12 -4.80 36.82
CA ASP A 395 4.65 -3.52 36.33
C ASP A 395 3.72 -2.91 35.27
N PHE A 396 3.12 -3.75 34.42
CA PHE A 396 2.10 -3.33 33.46
C PHE A 396 0.92 -2.63 34.16
N ALA A 397 0.40 -3.20 35.26
CA ALA A 397 -0.73 -2.62 36.01
C ALA A 397 -0.43 -1.22 36.61
N ARG A 398 0.84 -0.80 36.66
CA ARG A 398 1.29 0.49 37.18
C ARG A 398 1.73 1.47 36.09
N THR A 399 1.67 1.04 34.83
CA THR A 399 2.23 1.77 33.69
C THR A 399 1.11 2.19 32.74
N GLU A 400 1.02 3.48 32.43
CA GLU A 400 0.09 4.00 31.44
C GLU A 400 0.86 4.49 30.21
N SER A 401 0.35 4.19 29.02
CA SER A 401 0.87 4.74 27.77
C SER A 401 0.54 6.23 27.70
N ARG A 402 1.51 7.10 27.38
CA ARG A 402 1.35 8.56 27.43
C ARG A 402 1.47 9.18 26.04
N GLY A 403 0.33 9.53 25.45
CA GLY A 403 0.30 10.19 24.13
C GLY A 403 0.08 9.21 22.99
N GLU A 404 -0.29 9.74 21.82
CA GLU A 404 -0.72 8.94 20.67
C GLU A 404 0.46 8.24 19.96
N ARG A 405 1.69 8.74 20.13
CA ARG A 405 2.92 8.26 19.49
C ARG A 405 3.99 7.71 20.46
N SER A 406 3.65 7.51 21.73
CA SER A 406 4.58 6.93 22.70
C SER A 406 4.69 5.41 22.57
N THR A 407 5.68 4.84 23.24
CA THR A 407 5.75 3.40 23.49
C THR A 407 4.43 2.89 24.08
N VAL A 408 3.95 1.76 23.57
CA VAL A 408 2.78 1.05 24.09
C VAL A 408 3.24 -0.13 24.93
N PHE A 409 2.65 -0.30 26.11
CA PHE A 409 2.97 -1.41 26.99
C PHE A 409 1.95 -2.54 26.84
N ILE A 410 2.41 -3.79 26.91
CA ILE A 410 1.58 -5.00 26.95
C ILE A 410 1.98 -5.87 28.13
N ALA A 411 1.06 -6.67 28.68
CA ALA A 411 1.39 -7.62 29.73
C ALA A 411 2.09 -8.86 29.14
N ALA A 412 3.17 -9.31 29.78
CA ALA A 412 3.85 -10.54 29.41
C ALA A 412 2.93 -11.75 29.60
N GLY A 413 2.97 -12.68 28.64
CA GLY A 413 2.08 -13.84 28.60
C GLY A 413 0.70 -13.56 28.01
N GLU A 414 0.33 -12.29 27.78
CA GLU A 414 -0.85 -11.96 26.98
C GLU A 414 -0.54 -12.09 25.48
N PRO A 415 -1.52 -12.51 24.66
CA PRO A 415 -1.34 -12.62 23.22
C PRO A 415 -1.18 -11.25 22.58
N VAL A 416 -0.15 -11.11 21.74
CA VAL A 416 0.02 -9.98 20.80
C VAL A 416 -1.12 -9.99 19.77
N TYR A 417 -1.50 -11.19 19.33
CA TYR A 417 -2.75 -11.47 18.60
C TYR A 417 -3.18 -12.91 18.86
N ARG A 418 -4.46 -13.20 18.59
CA ARG A 418 -5.04 -14.55 18.69
C ARG A 418 -5.44 -15.12 17.33
N HIS A 419 -5.54 -16.45 17.27
CA HIS A 419 -6.19 -17.17 16.19
C HIS A 419 -7.58 -16.59 15.90
N GLY A 420 -7.94 -16.49 14.62
CA GLY A 420 -9.22 -15.95 14.18
C GLY A 420 -9.27 -14.40 14.10
N GLU A 421 -8.33 -13.69 14.73
CA GLU A 421 -8.31 -12.23 14.67
C GLU A 421 -7.90 -11.72 13.28
N PHE A 422 -8.66 -10.77 12.74
CA PHE A 422 -8.24 -10.05 11.54
C PHE A 422 -7.34 -8.86 11.89
N SER A 423 -6.18 -8.77 11.21
CA SER A 423 -5.28 -7.64 11.34
C SER A 423 -4.44 -7.43 10.07
N THR A 424 -4.08 -6.18 9.81
CA THR A 424 -3.22 -5.76 8.71
C THR A 424 -1.88 -5.21 9.22
N THR A 425 -1.46 -5.58 10.43
CA THR A 425 -0.19 -5.16 11.02
C THR A 425 0.85 -6.25 10.93
N PHE A 426 2.10 -5.81 10.85
CA PHE A 426 3.30 -6.64 10.80
C PHE A 426 4.16 -6.35 12.02
N TYR A 427 4.71 -7.38 12.66
CA TYR A 427 5.49 -7.23 13.89
C TYR A 427 6.95 -7.62 13.66
N THR A 428 7.88 -6.78 14.11
CA THR A 428 9.31 -7.11 14.13
C THR A 428 9.78 -7.26 15.57
N LEU A 429 10.45 -8.37 15.89
CA LEU A 429 11.01 -8.64 17.22
C LEU A 429 12.39 -8.03 17.35
N VAL A 430 12.56 -7.08 18.27
CA VAL A 430 13.83 -6.36 18.50
C VAL A 430 14.61 -6.96 19.66
N GLU A 431 13.93 -7.28 20.75
CA GLU A 431 14.46 -7.94 21.95
C GLU A 431 13.44 -8.90 22.53
N GLY A 432 13.92 -9.88 23.31
CA GLY A 432 13.09 -10.89 23.94
C GLY A 432 12.71 -12.02 23.00
N GLU A 433 11.62 -12.72 23.33
CA GLU A 433 11.16 -13.91 22.64
C GLU A 433 9.64 -13.88 22.44
N VAL A 434 9.19 -14.24 21.24
CA VAL A 434 7.76 -14.42 20.96
C VAL A 434 7.51 -15.89 20.69
N ARG A 435 6.56 -16.49 21.41
CA ARG A 435 6.07 -17.82 21.05
C ARG A 435 4.98 -17.65 20.00
N LEU A 436 5.16 -18.26 18.85
CA LEU A 436 4.27 -18.19 17.70
C LEU A 436 3.73 -19.58 17.37
N GLN A 437 2.43 -19.69 17.25
CA GLN A 437 1.75 -20.80 16.62
C GLN A 437 1.36 -20.39 15.21
N LEU A 438 1.64 -21.23 14.21
CA LEU A 438 1.26 -20.96 12.81
C LEU A 438 -0.17 -21.42 12.50
N GLU A 439 -0.70 -22.36 13.29
CA GLU A 439 -2.04 -22.96 13.19
C GLU A 439 -2.57 -23.21 14.61
N GLU A 440 -3.89 -23.23 14.83
CA GLU A 440 -4.54 -23.39 16.16
C GLU A 440 -4.06 -24.64 16.94
N ASP A 441 -3.83 -25.76 16.25
CA ASP A 441 -3.29 -27.00 16.83
C ASP A 441 -1.84 -27.29 16.38
N GLY A 442 -1.14 -26.26 15.92
CA GLY A 442 0.23 -26.35 15.45
C GLY A 442 1.25 -26.42 16.60
N PRO A 443 2.48 -26.88 16.33
CA PRO A 443 3.57 -26.75 17.30
C PRO A 443 3.90 -25.28 17.56
N TRP A 444 4.35 -24.98 18.78
CA TRP A 444 4.84 -23.65 19.14
C TRP A 444 6.27 -23.45 18.62
N HIS A 445 6.49 -22.32 17.95
CA HIS A 445 7.79 -21.89 17.48
C HIS A 445 8.26 -20.68 18.29
N THR A 446 9.49 -20.72 18.79
CA THR A 446 10.08 -19.57 19.49
C THR A 446 10.79 -18.66 18.49
N LEU A 447 10.29 -17.44 18.35
CA LEU A 447 10.93 -16.38 17.60
C LEU A 447 11.96 -15.67 18.46
N LYS A 448 13.08 -15.32 17.85
CA LYS A 448 14.23 -14.64 18.44
C LYS A 448 14.43 -13.26 17.82
N PRO A 449 15.21 -12.37 18.46
CA PRO A 449 15.49 -11.03 17.95
C PRO A 449 15.94 -11.02 16.49
N GLY A 450 15.42 -10.07 15.72
CA GLY A 450 15.64 -9.93 14.27
C GLY A 450 14.65 -10.69 13.39
N GLN A 451 13.82 -11.58 13.95
CA GLN A 451 12.71 -12.22 13.25
C GLN A 451 11.45 -11.34 13.31
N PHE A 452 10.49 -11.62 12.42
CA PHE A 452 9.23 -10.87 12.32
C PHE A 452 8.04 -11.81 12.22
N PHE A 453 6.81 -11.35 12.40
CA PHE A 453 5.59 -12.17 12.30
C PHE A 453 4.35 -11.36 11.96
N GLY A 454 3.28 -12.05 11.57
CA GLY A 454 2.02 -11.46 11.15
C GLY A 454 1.94 -11.12 9.65
N GLU A 455 2.92 -11.50 8.85
CA GLU A 455 2.97 -11.31 7.40
C GLU A 455 1.88 -12.10 6.65
N MET A 456 1.40 -13.22 7.21
CA MET A 456 0.42 -14.07 6.53
C MET A 456 -0.92 -13.35 6.33
N SER A 457 -1.48 -12.77 7.40
CA SER A 457 -2.73 -12.00 7.32
C SER A 457 -2.56 -10.74 6.46
N LEU A 458 -1.38 -10.13 6.50
CA LEU A 458 -1.06 -8.95 5.69
C LEU A 458 -1.18 -9.20 4.19
N ILE A 459 -0.67 -10.37 3.74
CA ILE A 459 -0.58 -10.74 2.33
C ILE A 459 -1.86 -11.45 1.85
N SER A 460 -2.38 -12.39 2.64
CA SER A 460 -3.54 -13.19 2.26
C SER A 460 -4.89 -12.51 2.54
N GLY A 461 -4.94 -11.54 3.46
CA GLY A 461 -6.21 -10.97 3.94
C GLY A 461 -6.98 -11.87 4.91
N ARG A 462 -6.45 -13.06 5.23
CA ARG A 462 -7.06 -14.03 6.16
C ARG A 462 -6.83 -13.68 7.62
N PRO A 463 -7.68 -14.18 8.54
CA PRO A 463 -7.43 -14.00 9.95
C PRO A 463 -6.14 -14.70 10.36
N ARG A 464 -5.61 -14.35 11.53
CA ARG A 464 -4.46 -15.02 12.13
C ARG A 464 -4.76 -16.51 12.24
N GLN A 465 -3.88 -17.34 11.68
CA GLN A 465 -4.07 -18.79 11.66
C GLN A 465 -3.64 -19.45 12.98
N GLY A 466 -2.85 -18.77 13.81
CA GLY A 466 -2.50 -19.21 15.16
C GLY A 466 -2.23 -18.01 16.07
N ASP A 467 -1.78 -18.31 17.29
CA ASP A 467 -1.53 -17.31 18.34
C ASP A 467 -0.09 -16.78 18.35
N ALA A 468 0.09 -15.54 18.79
CA ALA A 468 1.41 -15.00 19.11
C ALA A 468 1.43 -14.44 20.52
N ILE A 469 2.37 -14.89 21.36
CA ILE A 469 2.49 -14.48 22.77
C ILE A 469 3.89 -13.91 23.01
N ALA A 470 3.95 -12.68 23.51
CA ALA A 470 5.19 -12.05 23.93
C ALA A 470 5.61 -12.57 25.31
N SER A 471 6.88 -12.93 25.45
CA SER A 471 7.48 -13.21 26.75
C SER A 471 7.82 -11.91 27.50
N GLU A 472 8.30 -12.03 28.73
CA GLU A 472 8.77 -10.88 29.50
C GLU A 472 9.90 -10.13 28.77
N ASP A 473 9.95 -8.81 28.96
CA ASP A 473 10.97 -7.90 28.41
C ASP A 473 11.11 -7.94 26.89
N CYS A 474 10.01 -8.22 26.17
CA CYS A 474 10.00 -8.17 24.72
C CYS A 474 9.83 -6.75 24.20
N ILE A 475 10.54 -6.44 23.11
CA ILE A 475 10.38 -5.17 22.39
C ILE A 475 10.00 -5.49 20.95
N LEU A 476 8.86 -4.95 20.51
CA LEU A 476 8.29 -5.17 19.19
C LEU A 476 8.10 -3.85 18.44
N ILE A 477 8.23 -3.91 17.12
CA ILE A 477 7.82 -2.84 16.21
C ILE A 477 6.57 -3.31 15.46
N GLU A 478 5.43 -2.68 15.73
CA GLU A 478 4.17 -2.87 15.00
C GLU A 478 4.13 -1.89 13.81
N THR A 479 4.26 -2.41 12.59
CA THR A 479 4.26 -1.65 11.35
C THR A 479 2.93 -1.84 10.59
N PRO A 480 2.23 -0.75 10.23
CA PRO A 480 1.00 -0.83 9.42
C PRO A 480 1.23 -1.33 7.98
N ARG A 481 0.21 -1.97 7.37
CA ARG A 481 0.24 -2.45 5.96
C ARG A 481 0.71 -1.41 4.96
N ARG A 482 0.16 -0.19 5.04
CA ARG A 482 0.54 0.96 4.22
C ARG A 482 2.05 1.16 4.16
N ILE A 483 2.69 1.15 5.32
CA ILE A 483 4.13 1.38 5.47
C ILE A 483 4.93 0.19 4.98
N MET A 484 4.49 -1.03 5.31
CA MET A 484 5.16 -2.25 4.84
C MET A 484 5.11 -2.39 3.32
N VAL A 485 3.96 -2.14 2.71
CA VAL A 485 3.80 -2.14 1.25
C VAL A 485 4.67 -1.05 0.61
N LYS A 486 4.71 0.17 1.18
CA LYS A 486 5.61 1.24 0.71
C LYS A 486 7.08 0.80 0.78
N LEU A 487 7.48 0.13 1.86
CA LEU A 487 8.83 -0.38 2.05
C LEU A 487 9.19 -1.46 1.03
N MET A 488 8.36 -2.50 0.88
CA MET A 488 8.56 -3.58 -0.11
C MET A 488 8.62 -3.04 -1.55
N ASN A 489 7.95 -1.92 -1.81
CA ASN A 489 7.95 -1.29 -3.13
C ASN A 489 9.17 -0.41 -3.40
N SER A 490 9.87 0.02 -2.36
CA SER A 490 11.04 0.91 -2.44
C SER A 490 12.36 0.19 -2.17
N ASN A 491 12.31 -1.00 -1.54
CA ASN A 491 13.49 -1.79 -1.22
C ASN A 491 13.27 -3.26 -1.63
N GLU A 492 13.88 -3.64 -2.76
CA GLU A 492 13.84 -5.00 -3.30
C GLU A 492 14.41 -6.05 -2.34
N GLN A 493 15.50 -5.75 -1.62
CA GLN A 493 16.09 -6.69 -0.67
C GLN A 493 15.16 -7.00 0.51
N VAL A 494 14.44 -5.98 1.00
CA VAL A 494 13.43 -6.17 2.05
C VAL A 494 12.27 -7.00 1.53
N ARG A 495 11.77 -6.70 0.32
CA ARG A 495 10.69 -7.47 -0.33
C ARG A 495 11.08 -8.94 -0.47
N ASP A 496 12.25 -9.22 -1.05
CA ASP A 496 12.72 -10.57 -1.29
C ASP A 496 12.98 -11.33 0.02
N GLY A 497 13.47 -10.64 1.06
CA GLY A 497 13.63 -11.18 2.41
C GLY A 497 12.28 -11.56 3.06
N ILE A 498 11.28 -10.71 2.92
CA ILE A 498 9.91 -10.97 3.42
C ILE A 498 9.28 -12.13 2.66
N ASP A 499 9.35 -12.12 1.32
CA ASP A 499 8.80 -13.16 0.46
C ASP A 499 9.41 -14.53 0.78
N ARG A 500 10.73 -14.61 1.02
CA ARG A 500 11.39 -15.87 1.35
C ARG A 500 10.94 -16.44 2.69
N ILE A 501 10.85 -15.62 3.73
CA ILE A 501 10.40 -16.08 5.06
C ILE A 501 8.92 -16.45 5.04
N PHE A 502 8.11 -15.73 4.25
CA PHE A 502 6.72 -16.11 4.01
C PHE A 502 6.62 -17.51 3.42
N ILE A 503 7.39 -17.81 2.37
CA ILE A 503 7.41 -19.15 1.76
C ILE A 503 7.81 -20.19 2.80
N VAL A 504 8.88 -19.95 3.56
CA VAL A 504 9.32 -20.84 4.64
C VAL A 504 8.18 -21.14 5.61
N ARG A 505 7.44 -20.13 6.05
CA ARG A 505 6.33 -20.31 7.01
C ARG A 505 5.11 -20.98 6.41
N ALA A 506 4.79 -20.67 5.16
CA ALA A 506 3.74 -21.37 4.43
C ALA A 506 4.05 -22.86 4.32
N LEU A 507 5.32 -23.22 4.07
CA LEU A 507 5.77 -24.61 4.10
C LEU A 507 5.71 -25.22 5.51
N GLN A 508 6.08 -24.46 6.54
CA GLN A 508 5.99 -24.91 7.94
C GLN A 508 4.56 -25.21 8.36
N ALA A 509 3.61 -24.35 7.99
CA ALA A 509 2.19 -24.58 8.25
C ALA A 509 1.67 -25.79 7.45
N ALA A 510 1.90 -25.81 6.14
CA ALA A 510 1.32 -26.82 5.26
C ALA A 510 1.88 -28.25 5.48
N PHE A 511 3.18 -28.38 5.74
CA PHE A 511 3.86 -29.69 5.80
C PHE A 511 4.36 -30.07 7.18
N ARG A 512 4.43 -29.13 8.13
CA ARG A 512 5.01 -29.31 9.48
C ARG A 512 6.39 -30.01 9.50
N PRO A 513 7.33 -29.67 8.59
CA PRO A 513 8.61 -30.36 8.54
C PRO A 513 9.43 -30.10 9.82
N ASN A 514 10.14 -31.11 10.32
CA ASN A 514 11.11 -30.95 11.40
C ASN A 514 12.50 -30.58 10.86
N LEU A 515 12.51 -29.70 9.86
CA LEU A 515 13.74 -29.23 9.21
C LEU A 515 14.23 -27.92 9.85
N PRO A 516 15.55 -27.73 9.97
CA PRO A 516 16.11 -26.44 10.33
C PRO A 516 15.65 -25.33 9.36
N LEU A 517 15.46 -24.11 9.89
CA LEU A 517 15.06 -22.95 9.08
C LEU A 517 15.97 -22.71 7.86
N ALA A 518 17.27 -23.04 7.97
CA ALA A 518 18.21 -22.89 6.87
C ALA A 518 17.92 -23.83 5.69
N GLU A 519 17.53 -25.08 5.97
CA GLU A 519 17.15 -26.06 4.95
C GLU A 519 15.81 -25.71 4.31
N LEU A 520 14.84 -25.26 5.12
CA LEU A 520 13.58 -24.74 4.60
C LEU A 520 13.78 -23.50 3.73
N ALA A 521 14.70 -22.62 4.10
CA ALA A 521 15.05 -21.45 3.30
C ALA A 521 15.70 -21.84 1.96
N ASP A 522 16.44 -22.95 1.90
CA ASP A 522 17.00 -23.49 0.65
C ASP A 522 15.91 -24.09 -0.25
N ILE A 523 14.98 -24.88 0.32
CA ILE A 523 13.81 -25.38 -0.41
C ILE A 523 12.98 -24.22 -0.93
N ALA A 524 12.69 -23.22 -0.09
CA ALA A 524 11.94 -22.02 -0.46
C ALA A 524 12.58 -21.26 -1.63
N GLY A 525 13.92 -21.25 -1.73
CA GLY A 525 14.64 -20.60 -2.84
C GLY A 525 14.53 -21.32 -4.19
N ARG A 526 14.03 -22.56 -4.22
CA ARG A 526 13.83 -23.37 -5.43
C ARG A 526 12.37 -23.43 -5.90
N ILE A 527 11.45 -22.84 -5.14
CA ILE A 527 10.02 -22.86 -5.42
C ILE A 527 9.65 -21.70 -6.35
N ASP A 528 8.89 -22.01 -7.40
CA ASP A 528 8.40 -21.01 -8.35
C ASP A 528 7.09 -20.38 -7.85
N SER A 529 7.02 -19.05 -7.81
CA SER A 529 5.77 -18.32 -7.61
C SER A 529 5.02 -18.16 -8.93
N CYS A 530 3.84 -18.75 -9.04
CA CYS A 530 2.98 -18.71 -10.23
C CYS A 530 1.80 -17.77 -10.00
N ARG A 531 1.50 -16.90 -10.98
CA ARG A 531 0.35 -15.97 -10.93
C ARG A 531 -0.65 -16.33 -12.01
N PHE A 532 -1.92 -16.34 -11.64
CA PHE A 532 -3.05 -16.70 -12.49
C PHE A 532 -4.09 -15.58 -12.47
N ASN A 533 -4.63 -15.23 -13.63
CA ASN A 533 -5.78 -14.34 -13.74
C ASN A 533 -7.08 -15.07 -13.37
N SER A 534 -8.15 -14.32 -13.09
CA SER A 534 -9.47 -14.94 -12.86
C SER A 534 -9.92 -15.72 -14.11
N GLY A 535 -10.41 -16.94 -13.91
CA GLY A 535 -10.78 -17.88 -14.97
C GLY A 535 -9.62 -18.68 -15.56
N GLU A 536 -8.37 -18.38 -15.21
CA GLU A 536 -7.21 -19.11 -15.71
C GLU A 536 -7.04 -20.46 -14.98
N ALA A 537 -6.81 -21.52 -15.74
CA ALA A 537 -6.60 -22.86 -15.19
C ALA A 537 -5.16 -23.03 -14.68
N LEU A 538 -5.02 -23.55 -13.46
CA LEU A 538 -3.74 -23.97 -12.89
C LEU A 538 -3.26 -25.28 -13.53
N PHE A 539 -4.22 -26.19 -13.76
CA PHE A 539 -4.06 -27.45 -14.48
C PHE A 539 -5.44 -28.00 -14.85
N THR A 540 -5.47 -28.94 -15.80
CA THR A 540 -6.71 -29.50 -16.35
C THR A 540 -6.91 -30.97 -16.00
N GLU A 541 -8.16 -31.42 -15.92
CA GLU A 541 -8.51 -32.84 -15.71
C GLU A 541 -7.86 -33.73 -16.79
N GLY A 542 -7.26 -34.84 -16.37
CA GLY A 542 -6.57 -35.80 -17.23
C GLY A 542 -5.13 -35.45 -17.61
N GLU A 543 -4.65 -34.25 -17.28
CA GLU A 543 -3.25 -33.85 -17.46
C GLU A 543 -2.32 -34.67 -16.54
N GLU A 544 -1.10 -34.99 -16.97
CA GLU A 544 -0.10 -35.55 -16.07
C GLU A 544 0.49 -34.45 -15.17
N GLY A 545 0.44 -34.65 -13.86
CA GLY A 545 0.98 -33.72 -12.88
C GLY A 545 2.34 -34.15 -12.33
N GLU A 546 3.31 -33.23 -12.37
CA GLU A 546 4.62 -33.39 -11.71
C GLU A 546 4.84 -32.41 -10.55
N SER A 547 3.80 -31.67 -10.19
CA SER A 547 3.84 -30.66 -9.13
C SER A 547 2.50 -30.53 -8.42
N LEU A 548 2.54 -29.96 -7.22
CA LEU A 548 1.37 -29.43 -6.53
C LEU A 548 1.50 -27.90 -6.38
N HIS A 549 0.40 -27.25 -6.02
CA HIS A 549 0.34 -25.81 -5.77
C HIS A 549 -0.10 -25.57 -4.33
N LEU A 550 0.66 -24.78 -3.59
CA LEU A 550 0.25 -24.19 -2.31
C LEU A 550 -0.27 -22.78 -2.59
N ILE A 551 -1.54 -22.51 -2.27
CA ILE A 551 -2.16 -21.22 -2.58
C ILE A 551 -1.60 -20.16 -1.63
N ARG A 552 -0.95 -19.14 -2.19
CA ARG A 552 -0.37 -18.02 -1.43
C ARG A 552 -1.41 -16.93 -1.16
N SER A 553 -2.19 -16.60 -2.19
CA SER A 553 -3.27 -15.62 -2.10
C SER A 553 -4.29 -15.90 -3.20
N GLY A 554 -5.58 -15.77 -2.89
CA GLY A 554 -6.67 -15.98 -3.84
C GLY A 554 -7.43 -17.27 -3.57
N THR A 555 -8.27 -17.65 -4.54
CA THR A 555 -9.23 -18.76 -4.41
C THR A 555 -9.17 -19.61 -5.67
N VAL A 556 -9.07 -20.92 -5.49
CA VAL A 556 -9.07 -21.92 -6.55
C VAL A 556 -10.30 -22.81 -6.42
N VAL A 557 -10.98 -23.04 -7.53
CA VAL A 557 -12.15 -23.91 -7.61
C VAL A 557 -11.76 -25.17 -8.38
N LEU A 558 -12.12 -26.34 -7.83
CA LEU A 558 -11.99 -27.62 -8.50
C LEU A 558 -13.31 -27.96 -9.20
N SER A 559 -13.20 -28.35 -10.46
CA SER A 559 -14.34 -28.77 -11.28
C SER A 559 -14.07 -30.11 -11.96
N ARG A 560 -15.14 -30.89 -12.18
CA ARG A 560 -15.06 -32.24 -12.77
C ARG A 560 -16.02 -32.42 -13.94
N GLY A 561 -15.54 -33.11 -14.97
CA GLY A 561 -16.33 -33.55 -16.11
C GLY A 561 -16.71 -32.43 -17.09
N SER A 562 -17.39 -32.81 -18.18
CA SER A 562 -17.66 -31.93 -19.31
C SER A 562 -18.62 -30.76 -19.04
N GLN A 563 -19.29 -30.74 -17.87
CA GLN A 563 -20.17 -29.65 -17.45
C GLN A 563 -19.50 -28.69 -16.46
N ASN A 564 -18.18 -28.81 -16.21
CA ASN A 564 -17.44 -28.03 -15.20
C ASN A 564 -18.17 -27.98 -13.84
N MET A 565 -18.60 -29.15 -13.37
CA MET A 565 -19.31 -29.25 -12.10
C MET A 565 -18.34 -28.93 -10.96
N VAL A 566 -18.63 -27.90 -10.17
CA VAL A 566 -17.80 -27.49 -9.03
C VAL A 566 -17.89 -28.54 -7.93
N VAL A 567 -16.75 -29.12 -7.56
CA VAL A 567 -16.67 -30.23 -6.59
C VAL A 567 -15.95 -29.86 -5.30
N ALA A 568 -15.10 -28.84 -5.32
CA ALA A 568 -14.42 -28.33 -4.13
C ALA A 568 -13.91 -26.90 -4.34
N GLN A 569 -13.62 -26.22 -3.24
CA GLN A 569 -13.02 -24.90 -3.21
C GLN A 569 -11.81 -24.91 -2.27
N HIS A 570 -10.77 -24.20 -2.68
CA HIS A 570 -9.53 -24.05 -1.93
C HIS A 570 -9.13 -22.58 -1.87
N HIS A 571 -8.47 -22.22 -0.78
CA HIS A 571 -8.10 -20.85 -0.47
C HIS A 571 -6.63 -20.72 -0.08
N SER A 572 -6.19 -19.50 0.21
CA SER A 572 -4.87 -19.21 0.75
C SER A 572 -4.51 -20.14 1.93
N GLY A 573 -3.38 -20.85 1.81
CA GLY A 573 -2.93 -21.87 2.75
C GLY A 573 -3.16 -23.32 2.28
N ASP A 574 -4.10 -23.55 1.36
CA ASP A 574 -4.47 -24.90 0.94
C ASP A 574 -3.54 -25.46 -0.14
N LEU A 575 -3.43 -26.80 -0.15
CA LEU A 575 -2.73 -27.57 -1.17
C LEU A 575 -3.70 -28.06 -2.25
N VAL A 576 -3.32 -27.84 -3.51
CA VAL A 576 -4.07 -28.28 -4.69
C VAL A 576 -3.17 -29.10 -5.61
N GLY A 577 -3.65 -30.27 -6.04
CA GLY A 577 -2.94 -31.15 -6.96
C GLY A 577 -1.95 -32.13 -6.30
N GLN A 578 -2.03 -32.32 -4.99
CA GLN A 578 -1.21 -33.22 -4.19
C GLN A 578 -1.24 -34.69 -4.65
N MET A 579 -2.36 -35.16 -5.22
CA MET A 579 -2.50 -36.54 -5.73
C MET A 579 -1.44 -36.93 -6.77
N ALA A 580 -1.05 -35.96 -7.61
CA ALA A 580 -0.05 -36.13 -8.66
C ALA A 580 1.32 -36.57 -8.10
N LEU A 581 1.63 -36.14 -6.87
CA LEU A 581 2.87 -36.48 -6.18
C LEU A 581 2.73 -37.68 -5.21
N MET A 582 1.49 -38.12 -4.94
CA MET A 582 1.17 -39.15 -3.94
C MET A 582 0.64 -40.46 -4.54
N GLY A 583 0.95 -40.74 -5.81
CA GLY A 583 0.72 -42.04 -6.45
C GLY A 583 -0.37 -42.07 -7.53
N ALA A 584 -1.05 -40.95 -7.81
CA ALA A 584 -2.01 -40.82 -8.90
C ALA A 584 -1.59 -39.67 -9.83
N PRO A 585 -0.75 -39.93 -10.86
CA PRO A 585 -0.10 -38.87 -11.64
C PRO A 585 -1.07 -38.04 -12.48
N LEU A 586 -2.22 -38.61 -12.88
CA LEU A 586 -3.22 -37.87 -13.64
C LEU A 586 -4.03 -36.94 -12.75
N ARG A 587 -4.20 -35.69 -13.19
CA ARG A 587 -5.07 -34.70 -12.56
C ARG A 587 -6.50 -35.20 -12.58
N ARG A 588 -7.10 -35.29 -11.40
CA ARG A 588 -8.46 -35.78 -11.23
C ARG A 588 -9.53 -34.75 -11.61
N ASP A 589 -9.21 -33.48 -11.39
CA ASP A 589 -10.12 -32.33 -11.49
C ASP A 589 -9.40 -31.19 -12.21
N THR A 590 -10.16 -30.29 -12.82
CA THR A 590 -9.65 -29.03 -13.36
C THR A 590 -9.62 -27.97 -12.26
N ALA A 591 -8.45 -27.42 -11.97
CA ALA A 591 -8.25 -26.36 -10.98
C ALA A 591 -8.22 -25.00 -11.67
N THR A 592 -9.16 -24.11 -11.34
CA THR A 592 -9.29 -22.78 -11.97
C THR A 592 -9.24 -21.69 -10.91
N ALA A 593 -8.52 -20.61 -11.18
CA ALA A 593 -8.47 -19.44 -10.31
C ALA A 593 -9.82 -18.69 -10.38
N ALA A 594 -10.59 -18.66 -9.29
CA ALA A 594 -11.86 -17.93 -9.23
C ALA A 594 -11.62 -16.40 -9.22
N VAL A 595 -10.59 -15.99 -8.50
CA VAL A 595 -10.06 -14.62 -8.48
C VAL A 595 -8.59 -14.65 -8.89
N ARG A 596 -7.97 -13.47 -9.09
CA ARG A 596 -6.51 -13.41 -9.31
C ARG A 596 -5.78 -14.15 -8.18
N THR A 597 -5.04 -15.18 -8.54
CA THR A 597 -4.47 -16.13 -7.57
C THR A 597 -2.96 -16.22 -7.75
N GLU A 598 -2.22 -16.20 -6.65
CA GLU A 598 -0.80 -16.52 -6.60
C GLU A 598 -0.61 -17.84 -5.85
N THR A 599 0.22 -18.72 -6.40
CA THR A 599 0.53 -20.03 -5.81
C THR A 599 2.03 -20.28 -5.80
N LEU A 600 2.46 -21.10 -4.85
CA LEU A 600 3.80 -21.65 -4.77
C LEU A 600 3.78 -23.04 -5.41
N LYS A 601 4.48 -23.22 -6.53
CA LYS A 601 4.53 -24.48 -7.27
C LYS A 601 5.65 -25.36 -6.73
N LEU A 602 5.28 -26.45 -6.05
CA LEU A 602 6.22 -27.42 -5.51
C LEU A 602 6.32 -28.62 -6.45
N ARG A 603 7.52 -28.94 -6.93
CA ARG A 603 7.75 -30.13 -7.75
C ARG A 603 8.08 -31.30 -6.83
N ARG A 604 8.19 -32.49 -7.42
CA ARG A 604 8.45 -33.73 -6.67
C ARG A 604 9.68 -33.66 -5.75
N PRO A 605 10.85 -33.11 -6.17
CA PRO A 605 12.03 -33.07 -5.29
C PRO A 605 11.80 -32.21 -4.04
N GLU A 606 11.17 -31.05 -4.18
CA GLU A 606 10.88 -30.15 -3.06
C GLU A 606 9.85 -30.77 -2.11
N PHE A 607 8.79 -31.39 -2.67
CA PHE A 607 7.79 -32.12 -1.90
C PHE A 607 8.42 -33.24 -1.07
N LEU A 608 9.24 -34.09 -1.71
CA LEU A 608 9.92 -35.20 -1.04
C LEU A 608 10.86 -34.70 0.06
N ALA A 609 11.57 -33.59 -0.16
CA ALA A 609 12.43 -32.99 0.86
C ALA A 609 11.63 -32.56 2.11
N LEU A 610 10.39 -32.09 1.94
CA LEU A 610 9.53 -31.65 3.04
C LEU A 610 8.90 -32.80 3.83
N VAL A 611 8.61 -33.94 3.18
CA VAL A 611 7.85 -35.04 3.79
C VAL A 611 8.69 -36.23 4.22
N ASN A 612 9.89 -36.42 3.65
CA ASN A 612 10.72 -37.61 3.95
C ASN A 612 11.36 -37.58 5.34
N ASP A 613 11.49 -36.42 5.95
CA ASP A 613 12.10 -36.27 7.27
C ASP A 613 11.25 -36.90 8.39
N GLN A 614 9.92 -36.96 8.22
CA GLN A 614 8.99 -37.53 9.18
C GLN A 614 7.87 -38.35 8.51
N PRO A 615 7.97 -39.68 8.49
CA PRO A 615 6.94 -40.56 7.90
C PRO A 615 5.55 -40.38 8.53
N GLU A 616 5.47 -40.02 9.82
CA GLU A 616 4.20 -39.69 10.48
C GLU A 616 3.46 -38.52 9.84
N HIS A 617 4.16 -37.56 9.23
CA HIS A 617 3.52 -36.39 8.59
C HIS A 617 2.93 -36.74 7.23
N VAL A 618 3.51 -37.72 6.52
CA VAL A 618 2.89 -38.28 5.31
C VAL A 618 1.53 -38.87 5.66
N LEU A 619 1.40 -39.55 6.82
CA LEU A 619 0.11 -40.09 7.27
C LEU A 619 -0.91 -38.98 7.57
N THR A 620 -0.49 -37.88 8.19
CA THR A 620 -1.36 -36.71 8.43
C THR A 620 -1.84 -36.08 7.12
N LEU A 621 -0.93 -35.88 6.15
CA LEU A 621 -1.26 -35.37 4.83
C LEU A 621 -2.19 -36.32 4.06
N GLN A 622 -1.94 -37.64 4.15
CA GLN A 622 -2.82 -38.67 3.59
C GLN A 622 -4.21 -38.65 4.24
N GLY A 623 -4.29 -38.47 5.55
CA GLY A 623 -5.56 -38.32 6.27
C GLY A 623 -6.35 -37.11 5.77
N ARG A 624 -5.74 -35.92 5.77
CA ARG A 624 -6.36 -34.69 5.24
C ARG A 624 -6.80 -34.86 3.78
N LEU A 625 -5.98 -35.50 2.94
CA LEU A 625 -6.34 -35.78 1.55
C LEU A 625 -7.48 -36.78 1.43
N SER A 626 -7.51 -37.82 2.27
CA SER A 626 -8.59 -38.81 2.30
C SER A 626 -9.93 -38.15 2.63
N ASP A 627 -9.96 -37.33 3.67
CA ASP A 627 -11.17 -36.59 4.07
C ASP A 627 -11.64 -35.68 2.93
N LEU A 628 -10.72 -34.93 2.34
CA LEU A 628 -11.02 -34.04 1.21
C LEU A 628 -11.57 -34.81 -0.01
N LEU A 629 -11.02 -35.99 -0.30
CA LEU A 629 -11.50 -36.84 -1.39
C LEU A 629 -12.88 -37.41 -1.12
N GLN A 630 -13.22 -37.73 0.13
CA GLN A 630 -14.55 -38.17 0.52
C GLN A 630 -15.57 -37.06 0.29
N THR A 631 -15.30 -35.84 0.78
CA THR A 631 -16.18 -34.67 0.57
C THR A 631 -16.34 -34.35 -0.92
N THR A 632 -15.23 -34.31 -1.66
CA THR A 632 -15.25 -34.04 -3.11
C THR A 632 -16.05 -35.11 -3.88
N ASN A 633 -15.99 -36.38 -3.44
CA ASN A 633 -16.75 -37.47 -4.06
C ASN A 633 -18.24 -37.41 -3.74
N ALA A 634 -18.59 -37.07 -2.51
CA ALA A 634 -19.98 -36.85 -2.11
C ALA A 634 -20.59 -35.75 -2.98
N MET A 635 -19.91 -34.60 -3.10
CA MET A 635 -20.35 -33.48 -3.95
C MET A 635 -20.48 -33.88 -5.43
N ALA A 636 -19.51 -34.64 -5.97
CA ALA A 636 -19.57 -35.11 -7.35
C ALA A 636 -20.74 -36.08 -7.63
N SER A 637 -21.30 -36.72 -6.60
CA SER A 637 -22.45 -37.60 -6.73
C SER A 637 -23.81 -36.86 -6.70
N GLN A 638 -23.79 -35.55 -6.43
CA GLN A 638 -24.99 -34.70 -6.29
C GLN A 638 -24.97 -33.53 -7.28
N PRO A 639 -25.41 -33.73 -8.55
CA PRO A 639 -25.26 -32.72 -9.59
C PRO A 639 -26.02 -31.41 -9.32
N GLU A 640 -27.17 -31.46 -8.65
CA GLU A 640 -27.94 -30.26 -8.29
C GLU A 640 -27.28 -29.46 -7.17
N ALA A 641 -26.70 -30.16 -6.18
CA ALA A 641 -25.91 -29.55 -5.12
C ALA A 641 -24.70 -28.82 -5.70
N ALA A 642 -23.93 -29.51 -6.54
CA ALA A 642 -22.75 -28.94 -7.19
C ALA A 642 -23.07 -27.73 -8.09
N ARG A 643 -24.22 -27.72 -8.78
CA ARG A 643 -24.69 -26.54 -9.53
C ARG A 643 -25.09 -25.38 -8.62
N SER A 644 -25.69 -25.67 -7.47
CA SER A 644 -26.04 -24.65 -6.48
C SER A 644 -24.80 -24.02 -5.87
N VAL A 645 -23.79 -24.84 -5.54
CA VAL A 645 -22.46 -24.35 -5.12
C VAL A 645 -21.81 -23.52 -6.22
N GLY A 646 -21.82 -24.00 -7.47
CA GLY A 646 -21.33 -23.25 -8.63
C GLY A 646 -22.00 -21.88 -8.78
N PHE A 647 -23.32 -21.81 -8.65
CA PHE A 647 -24.06 -20.55 -8.63
C PHE A 647 -23.58 -19.61 -7.52
N LEU A 648 -23.46 -20.09 -6.26
CA LEU A 648 -22.98 -19.26 -5.16
C LEU A 648 -21.57 -18.71 -5.46
N MET A 649 -20.70 -19.52 -6.06
CA MET A 649 -19.35 -19.12 -6.46
C MET A 649 -19.33 -18.07 -7.58
N ASP A 650 -20.14 -18.23 -8.62
CA ASP A 650 -20.31 -17.23 -9.69
C ASP A 650 -20.83 -15.91 -9.13
N GLN A 651 -21.64 -16.01 -8.08
CA GLN A 651 -22.07 -14.85 -7.32
C GLN A 651 -21.03 -14.35 -6.35
N GLY A 652 -19.75 -14.73 -6.40
CA GLY A 652 -18.68 -14.14 -5.58
C GLY A 652 -18.75 -14.49 -4.09
N LEU A 653 -19.45 -15.55 -3.70
CA LEU A 653 -19.45 -16.04 -2.32
C LEU A 653 -18.15 -16.78 -1.98
N GLY A 654 -17.33 -17.14 -2.99
CA GLY A 654 -16.05 -17.79 -2.77
C GLY A 654 -14.99 -16.92 -2.07
N GLU A 655 -15.17 -15.60 -2.05
CA GLU A 655 -14.33 -14.69 -1.24
C GLU A 655 -15.10 -14.09 -0.05
N ALA A 656 -16.36 -14.46 0.18
CA ALA A 656 -17.18 -13.87 1.24
C ALA A 656 -16.85 -14.52 2.58
N THR A 657 -16.53 -13.78 3.64
CA THR A 657 -16.42 -14.40 4.98
C THR A 657 -17.74 -14.40 5.74
N ASN A 658 -18.71 -13.58 5.32
CA ASN A 658 -20.03 -13.47 5.96
C ASN A 658 -21.06 -12.93 4.95
N ALA A 659 -21.71 -13.80 4.19
CA ALA A 659 -22.72 -13.43 3.19
C ALA A 659 -24.14 -13.69 3.69
N LEU A 660 -25.09 -12.81 3.36
CA LEU A 660 -26.51 -13.09 3.58
C LEU A 660 -27.03 -13.93 2.40
N VAL A 661 -27.70 -15.04 2.71
CA VAL A 661 -28.39 -15.90 1.76
C VAL A 661 -29.84 -16.06 2.24
N ILE A 662 -30.79 -16.11 1.31
CA ILE A 662 -32.21 -16.28 1.60
C ILE A 662 -32.69 -17.58 0.96
N ASP A 663 -33.30 -18.42 1.79
CA ASP A 663 -34.02 -19.60 1.32
C ASP A 663 -35.41 -19.23 0.82
N GLU A 664 -35.60 -19.27 -0.49
CA GLU A 664 -36.88 -18.96 -1.12
C GLU A 664 -37.98 -19.97 -0.79
N SER A 665 -37.64 -21.20 -0.39
CA SER A 665 -38.63 -22.19 0.03
C SER A 665 -39.31 -21.84 1.37
N LEU A 666 -38.63 -21.03 2.19
CA LEU A 666 -39.13 -20.54 3.48
C LEU A 666 -39.51 -19.06 3.45
N CYS A 667 -39.03 -18.30 2.45
CA CYS A 667 -39.24 -16.86 2.39
C CYS A 667 -40.66 -16.53 1.95
N VAL A 668 -41.34 -15.70 2.73
CA VAL A 668 -42.72 -15.26 2.44
C VAL A 668 -42.78 -13.83 1.88
N GLY A 669 -41.63 -13.24 1.52
CA GLY A 669 -41.56 -11.90 0.91
C GLY A 669 -42.10 -10.76 1.79
N CYS A 670 -42.01 -10.88 3.12
CA CYS A 670 -42.63 -9.91 4.05
C CYS A 670 -41.80 -8.63 4.31
N ASP A 671 -40.58 -8.53 3.76
CA ASP A 671 -39.63 -7.42 3.91
C ASP A 671 -39.21 -7.07 5.35
N ASN A 672 -39.50 -7.92 6.33
CA ASN A 672 -39.10 -7.69 7.72
C ASN A 672 -37.59 -7.57 7.89
N CYS A 673 -36.81 -8.31 7.09
CA CYS A 673 -35.35 -8.25 7.11
C CYS A 673 -34.79 -6.86 6.73
N GLU A 674 -35.38 -6.21 5.71
CA GLU A 674 -35.01 -4.86 5.30
C GLU A 674 -35.52 -3.80 6.26
N ARG A 675 -36.78 -3.91 6.69
CA ARG A 675 -37.40 -2.96 7.63
C ARG A 675 -36.65 -2.93 8.96
N ALA A 676 -36.28 -4.10 9.49
CA ALA A 676 -35.48 -4.21 10.70
C ALA A 676 -34.04 -3.67 10.52
N CYS A 677 -33.45 -3.88 9.33
CA CYS A 677 -32.15 -3.31 9.00
C CYS A 677 -32.21 -1.78 9.01
N ALA A 678 -33.18 -1.18 8.34
CA ALA A 678 -33.37 0.28 8.32
C ALA A 678 -33.60 0.84 9.73
N GLU A 679 -34.46 0.21 10.54
CA GLU A 679 -34.75 0.66 11.90
C GLU A 679 -33.50 0.62 12.81
N THR A 680 -32.67 -0.41 12.66
CA THR A 680 -31.41 -0.55 13.41
C THR A 680 -30.37 0.49 12.97
N HIS A 681 -30.41 0.93 11.73
CA HIS A 681 -29.37 1.76 11.11
C HIS A 681 -29.90 3.14 10.67
N GLY A 682 -30.68 3.77 11.55
CA GLY A 682 -31.04 5.19 11.40
C GLY A 682 -31.86 5.46 10.14
N GLY A 683 -32.81 4.58 9.81
CA GLY A 683 -33.74 4.74 8.70
C GLY A 683 -33.22 4.30 7.33
N VAL A 684 -31.94 3.97 7.19
CA VAL A 684 -31.36 3.54 5.91
C VAL A 684 -31.11 2.04 5.91
N SER A 685 -31.89 1.29 5.14
CA SER A 685 -31.62 -0.16 4.95
C SER A 685 -30.25 -0.35 4.30
N ARG A 686 -29.47 -1.28 4.82
CA ARG A 686 -28.15 -1.69 4.29
C ARG A 686 -28.21 -3.00 3.49
N LEU A 687 -29.42 -3.41 3.17
CA LEU A 687 -29.81 -4.63 2.47
C LEU A 687 -30.84 -4.24 1.40
N ASN A 688 -30.81 -4.94 0.26
CA ASN A 688 -31.93 -5.01 -0.67
C ASN A 688 -32.25 -6.49 -0.90
N ARG A 689 -33.42 -6.95 -0.43
CA ARG A 689 -33.87 -8.34 -0.46
C ARG A 689 -34.36 -8.75 -1.84
N GLU A 690 -34.91 -7.82 -2.62
CA GLU A 690 -35.43 -8.14 -3.95
C GLU A 690 -34.35 -8.15 -5.03
N ALA A 691 -33.30 -7.33 -4.85
CA ALA A 691 -32.18 -7.30 -5.76
C ALA A 691 -31.24 -8.47 -5.54
N GLY A 692 -30.64 -8.95 -6.63
CA GLY A 692 -29.72 -10.06 -6.62
C GLY A 692 -30.28 -11.27 -7.37
N PRO A 693 -29.44 -12.24 -7.72
CA PRO A 693 -29.90 -13.40 -8.46
C PRO A 693 -30.39 -14.52 -7.54
N SER A 694 -31.23 -15.38 -8.10
CA SER A 694 -31.71 -16.61 -7.47
C SER A 694 -31.39 -17.81 -8.35
N PHE A 695 -31.10 -18.95 -7.72
CA PHE A 695 -30.98 -20.24 -8.38
C PHE A 695 -31.51 -21.34 -7.47
N ALA A 696 -32.31 -22.26 -8.03
CA ALA A 696 -33.07 -23.23 -7.26
C ALA A 696 -33.92 -22.55 -6.16
N ASN A 697 -33.64 -22.81 -4.89
CA ASN A 697 -34.32 -22.16 -3.74
C ASN A 697 -33.40 -21.20 -2.99
N LEU A 698 -32.26 -20.79 -3.58
CA LEU A 698 -31.28 -19.91 -2.95
C LEU A 698 -31.26 -18.56 -3.65
N HIS A 699 -31.48 -17.51 -2.87
CA HIS A 699 -31.39 -16.13 -3.30
C HIS A 699 -30.21 -15.44 -2.62
N VAL A 700 -29.38 -14.76 -3.41
CA VAL A 700 -28.24 -13.97 -2.92
C VAL A 700 -28.59 -12.49 -3.01
N PRO A 701 -29.14 -11.89 -1.94
CA PRO A 701 -29.55 -10.49 -1.95
C PRO A 701 -28.36 -9.53 -2.02
N VAL A 702 -28.60 -8.30 -2.48
CA VAL A 702 -27.59 -7.23 -2.42
C VAL A 702 -27.38 -6.80 -0.97
N SER A 703 -26.29 -7.30 -0.38
CA SER A 703 -25.81 -7.02 0.96
C SER A 703 -24.29 -7.22 1.01
N CYS A 704 -23.63 -6.58 1.97
CA CYS A 704 -22.18 -6.76 2.09
C CYS A 704 -21.85 -8.20 2.46
N ARG A 705 -20.80 -8.72 1.84
CA ARG A 705 -20.30 -10.09 2.01
C ARG A 705 -19.09 -10.20 2.92
N HIS A 706 -18.60 -9.06 3.41
CA HIS A 706 -17.40 -8.93 4.22
C HIS A 706 -16.23 -9.73 3.61
N CYS A 707 -15.87 -9.43 2.35
CA CYS A 707 -14.91 -10.25 1.62
C CYS A 707 -13.61 -10.48 2.39
N GLU A 708 -12.96 -11.62 2.16
CA GLU A 708 -11.65 -11.97 2.68
C GLU A 708 -10.62 -10.88 2.34
N LEU A 709 -10.68 -10.40 1.10
CA LEU A 709 -9.96 -9.22 0.61
C LEU A 709 -10.98 -8.12 0.30
N PRO A 710 -11.26 -7.19 1.24
CA PRO A 710 -12.28 -6.17 1.03
C PRO A 710 -11.89 -5.19 -0.08
N HIS A 711 -12.47 -5.37 -1.27
CA HIS A 711 -12.29 -4.43 -2.40
C HIS A 711 -12.64 -2.98 -2.02
N CYS A 712 -13.59 -2.81 -1.10
CA CYS A 712 -14.01 -1.49 -0.63
C CYS A 712 -13.02 -0.79 0.32
N MET A 713 -12.16 -1.53 1.03
CA MET A 713 -11.11 -0.92 1.87
C MET A 713 -9.97 -0.35 1.03
N LYS A 714 -9.80 -0.91 -0.17
CA LYS A 714 -8.82 -0.47 -1.13
C LYS A 714 -9.10 0.98 -1.51
N ASP A 715 -8.06 1.80 -1.42
CA ASP A 715 -8.12 3.20 -1.79
C ASP A 715 -9.18 4.00 -0.98
N CYS A 716 -9.43 3.66 0.30
CA CYS A 716 -10.23 4.50 1.20
C CYS A 716 -9.36 5.64 1.75
N PRO A 717 -9.53 6.90 1.31
CA PRO A 717 -8.55 7.95 1.61
C PRO A 717 -8.44 8.34 3.09
N PRO A 718 -9.55 8.50 3.84
CA PRO A 718 -9.48 8.76 5.28
C PRO A 718 -9.32 7.47 6.11
N ASP A 719 -9.01 6.33 5.48
CA ASP A 719 -9.00 5.01 6.13
C ASP A 719 -10.27 4.74 6.97
N ALA A 720 -11.41 5.17 6.43
CA ALA A 720 -12.71 5.09 7.10
C ALA A 720 -13.33 3.70 7.05
N ILE A 721 -12.88 2.83 6.13
CA ILE A 721 -13.36 1.45 6.07
C ILE A 721 -12.35 0.57 6.77
N ARG A 722 -12.77 -0.05 7.87
CA ARG A 722 -11.92 -0.89 8.72
C ARG A 722 -12.51 -2.27 8.85
N ARG A 723 -11.70 -3.21 9.33
CA ARG A 723 -12.13 -4.57 9.66
C ARG A 723 -12.03 -4.76 11.18
N SER A 724 -13.08 -5.29 11.79
CA SER A 724 -13.03 -5.72 13.19
C SER A 724 -12.14 -6.95 13.34
N ALA A 725 -11.75 -7.26 14.58
CA ALA A 725 -11.08 -8.50 14.90
C ALA A 725 -11.90 -9.74 14.49
N ASP A 726 -13.24 -9.66 14.58
CA ASP A 726 -14.17 -10.72 14.20
C ASP A 726 -14.41 -10.83 12.68
N GLY A 727 -13.87 -9.89 11.89
CA GLY A 727 -13.82 -9.97 10.43
C GLY A 727 -14.85 -9.16 9.67
N GLU A 728 -15.81 -8.53 10.33
CA GLU A 728 -16.72 -7.61 9.67
C GLU A 728 -15.99 -6.36 9.20
N VAL A 729 -16.08 -6.12 7.90
CA VAL A 729 -15.76 -4.82 7.32
C VAL A 729 -16.85 -3.81 7.68
N PHE A 730 -16.49 -2.63 8.18
CA PHE A 730 -17.40 -1.56 8.60
C PHE A 730 -16.87 -0.17 8.22
N ILE A 731 -17.73 0.84 8.30
CA ILE A 731 -17.40 2.24 7.98
C ILE A 731 -17.44 3.06 9.27
N THR A 732 -16.39 3.83 9.52
CA THR A 732 -16.29 4.76 10.66
C THR A 732 -16.82 6.15 10.32
N ASP A 733 -16.91 7.01 11.33
CA ASP A 733 -17.37 8.39 11.16
C ASP A 733 -16.42 9.29 10.34
N SER A 734 -15.17 8.85 10.11
CA SER A 734 -14.19 9.56 9.28
C SER A 734 -14.51 9.51 7.77
N CYS A 735 -15.59 8.83 7.37
CA CYS A 735 -16.04 8.80 5.98
C CYS A 735 -16.37 10.21 5.46
N ILE A 736 -15.63 10.61 4.42
CA ILE A 736 -15.77 11.90 3.72
C ILE A 736 -16.74 11.88 2.53
N GLY A 737 -17.31 10.72 2.20
CA GLY A 737 -18.34 10.62 1.16
C GLY A 737 -17.82 10.57 -0.29
N CYS A 738 -16.57 10.14 -0.52
CA CYS A 738 -15.93 10.14 -1.85
C CYS A 738 -16.49 9.11 -2.86
N GLY A 739 -17.20 8.08 -2.40
CA GLY A 739 -17.83 7.06 -3.28
C GLY A 739 -16.93 5.92 -3.74
N ASN A 740 -15.64 5.90 -3.39
CA ASN A 740 -14.69 4.92 -3.94
C ASN A 740 -15.08 3.49 -3.62
N CYS A 741 -15.52 3.29 -2.39
CA CYS A 741 -15.98 2.01 -1.91
C CYS A 741 -17.23 1.51 -2.65
N GLU A 742 -18.10 2.40 -3.14
CA GLU A 742 -19.26 2.05 -3.98
C GLU A 742 -18.76 1.51 -5.32
N THR A 743 -17.88 2.23 -6.02
CA THR A 743 -17.31 1.79 -7.31
C THR A 743 -16.44 0.54 -7.19
N ASN A 744 -15.65 0.43 -6.12
CA ASN A 744 -14.77 -0.72 -5.90
C ASN A 744 -15.53 -1.97 -5.46
N CYS A 745 -16.79 -1.87 -5.06
CA CYS A 745 -17.56 -3.05 -4.67
C CYS A 745 -18.12 -3.76 -5.91
N PRO A 746 -17.64 -4.97 -6.27
CA PRO A 746 -18.14 -5.69 -7.44
C PRO A 746 -19.58 -6.23 -7.27
N TYR A 747 -20.19 -6.01 -6.10
CA TYR A 747 -21.46 -6.61 -5.69
C TYR A 747 -22.54 -5.57 -5.37
N ASP A 748 -22.28 -4.30 -5.68
CA ASP A 748 -23.18 -3.17 -5.44
C ASP A 748 -23.68 -3.07 -3.97
N ALA A 749 -22.90 -3.62 -3.03
CA ALA A 749 -23.30 -3.75 -1.63
C ALA A 749 -23.07 -2.46 -0.80
N ILE A 750 -22.50 -1.43 -1.41
CA ILE A 750 -22.22 -0.14 -0.80
C ILE A 750 -22.98 0.91 -1.59
N LYS A 751 -23.67 1.81 -0.89
CA LYS A 751 -24.41 2.91 -1.52
C LYS A 751 -24.12 4.25 -0.87
N MET A 752 -24.17 5.31 -1.67
CA MET A 752 -24.07 6.68 -1.16
C MET A 752 -25.43 7.22 -0.71
N SER A 753 -25.60 7.49 0.59
CA SER A 753 -26.84 7.98 1.19
C SER A 753 -26.64 9.27 1.98
N TYR A 754 -27.67 10.11 2.01
CA TYR A 754 -27.76 11.17 3.01
C TYR A 754 -28.11 10.55 4.38
N ALA A 755 -27.78 11.25 5.46
CA ALA A 755 -28.24 10.90 6.79
C ALA A 755 -29.77 11.00 6.85
N ALA A 756 -30.45 9.96 7.34
CA ALA A 756 -31.89 10.04 7.54
C ALA A 756 -32.21 10.84 8.81
N PRO A 757 -33.36 11.52 8.86
CA PRO A 757 -33.81 12.18 10.08
C PRO A 757 -34.04 11.16 11.19
N PRO A 758 -33.80 11.53 12.46
CA PRO A 758 -34.07 10.65 13.59
C PRO A 758 -35.58 10.39 13.70
N LYS A 759 -35.96 9.11 13.83
CA LYS A 759 -37.35 8.73 14.06
C LYS A 759 -37.82 9.20 15.45
N PRO A 760 -39.09 9.59 15.59
CA PRO A 760 -39.67 9.91 16.88
C PRO A 760 -39.68 8.67 17.79
N GLY A 761 -39.41 8.87 19.08
CA GLY A 761 -39.41 7.77 20.05
C GLY A 761 -40.79 7.10 20.16
N LEU A 762 -40.82 5.83 20.58
CA LEU A 762 -42.05 5.00 20.64
C LEU A 762 -43.22 5.71 21.33
N TRP A 763 -42.97 6.37 22.47
CA TRP A 763 -44.01 7.12 23.19
C TRP A 763 -44.49 8.37 22.46
N SER A 764 -43.59 9.05 21.72
CA SER A 764 -43.95 10.22 20.92
C SER A 764 -44.87 9.82 19.77
N TRP A 765 -44.57 8.72 19.10
CA TRP A 765 -45.44 8.14 18.08
C TRP A 765 -46.77 7.65 18.67
N LEU A 766 -46.74 6.85 19.74
CA LEU A 766 -47.93 6.23 20.33
C LEU A 766 -48.92 7.26 20.91
N LEU A 767 -48.41 8.32 21.56
CA LEU A 767 -49.24 9.31 22.26
C LEU A 767 -49.65 10.48 21.38
N PHE A 768 -48.86 10.84 20.36
CA PHE A 768 -49.10 12.07 19.57
C PHE A 768 -49.19 11.82 18.07
N GLY A 769 -49.01 10.59 17.59
CA GLY A 769 -49.05 10.28 16.15
C GLY A 769 -47.99 11.02 15.34
N LEU A 770 -46.90 11.47 15.98
CA LEU A 770 -45.83 12.20 15.32
C LEU A 770 -44.95 11.23 14.53
N GLY A 771 -44.81 11.46 13.22
CA GLY A 771 -43.91 10.74 12.31
C GLY A 771 -44.30 9.30 11.98
N SER A 772 -43.38 8.58 11.33
CA SER A 772 -43.56 7.17 10.94
C SER A 772 -43.48 6.23 12.16
N GLY A 773 -44.34 5.21 12.18
CA GLY A 773 -44.36 4.23 13.27
C GLY A 773 -43.20 3.23 13.23
N PRO A 774 -42.99 2.45 14.30
CA PRO A 774 -41.99 1.38 14.32
C PRO A 774 -42.11 0.47 13.10
N GLY A 775 -41.01 0.34 12.36
CA GLY A 775 -40.96 -0.47 11.14
C GLY A 775 -41.71 0.09 9.93
N GLN A 776 -42.33 1.27 9.97
CA GLN A 776 -42.86 1.90 8.75
C GLN A 776 -41.69 2.48 7.92
N PRO A 777 -41.69 2.29 6.58
CA PRO A 777 -40.68 2.88 5.72
C PRO A 777 -40.88 4.39 5.67
N GLU A 778 -39.81 5.14 5.90
CA GLU A 778 -39.82 6.59 5.84
C GLU A 778 -39.13 7.02 4.55
N THR A 779 -39.89 7.51 3.57
CA THR A 779 -39.32 8.18 2.40
C THR A 779 -38.99 9.61 2.81
N PHE A 780 -37.73 9.89 3.15
CA PHE A 780 -37.29 11.24 3.50
C PHE A 780 -36.68 11.95 2.30
N GLN A 781 -36.89 13.27 2.22
CA GLN A 781 -36.15 14.13 1.32
C GLN A 781 -35.03 14.83 2.10
N PRO A 782 -33.78 14.83 1.62
CA PRO A 782 -32.66 15.45 2.33
C PRO A 782 -32.87 16.97 2.44
N SER A 783 -32.62 17.52 3.64
CA SER A 783 -32.68 18.96 3.88
C SER A 783 -31.54 19.69 3.16
N ALA A 784 -31.61 21.02 3.08
CA ALA A 784 -30.50 21.82 2.52
C ALA A 784 -29.18 21.58 3.29
N ALA A 785 -29.25 21.48 4.62
CA ALA A 785 -28.07 21.18 5.45
C ALA A 785 -27.52 19.77 5.20
N ASP A 786 -28.35 18.78 4.91
CA ASP A 786 -27.90 17.43 4.57
C ASP A 786 -27.23 17.38 3.19
N LYS A 787 -27.73 18.19 2.25
CA LYS A 787 -27.10 18.36 0.93
C LYS A 787 -25.72 19.01 1.05
N ASP A 788 -25.58 20.03 1.89
CA ASP A 788 -24.31 20.70 2.15
C ASP A 788 -23.28 19.77 2.82
N ARG A 789 -23.73 18.85 3.70
CA ARG A 789 -22.86 17.83 4.32
C ARG A 789 -22.44 16.72 3.35
N GLY A 790 -23.16 16.57 2.23
CA GLY A 790 -22.92 15.52 1.25
C GLY A 790 -23.40 14.13 1.70
N LYS A 791 -23.29 13.17 0.78
CA LYS A 791 -23.65 11.77 1.03
C LYS A 791 -22.50 11.06 1.76
N LYS A 792 -22.82 10.10 2.63
CA LYS A 792 -21.86 9.15 3.18
C LYS A 792 -22.09 7.75 2.62
N ALA A 793 -21.03 6.97 2.57
CA ALA A 793 -21.10 5.56 2.19
C ALA A 793 -21.84 4.77 3.28
N VAL A 794 -22.76 3.92 2.86
CA VAL A 794 -23.57 3.06 3.70
C VAL A 794 -23.45 1.63 3.20
N LYS A 795 -23.13 0.69 4.11
CA LYS A 795 -23.04 -0.73 3.82
C LYS A 795 -23.41 -1.56 5.05
N CYS A 796 -23.76 -2.82 4.84
CA CYS A 796 -23.98 -3.77 5.94
C CYS A 796 -22.69 -3.97 6.75
N ASP A 797 -22.78 -3.85 8.08
CA ASP A 797 -21.72 -4.06 9.07
C ASP A 797 -22.01 -5.29 9.95
N ALA A 798 -22.87 -6.19 9.48
CA ALA A 798 -23.40 -7.33 10.23
C ALA A 798 -24.14 -6.98 11.53
N CYS A 799 -24.52 -5.71 11.73
CA CYS A 799 -24.96 -5.22 13.04
C CYS A 799 -23.90 -5.47 14.13
N MET A 800 -22.62 -5.28 13.80
CA MET A 800 -21.50 -5.34 14.75
C MET A 800 -21.82 -4.56 16.04
N GLY A 801 -21.53 -5.18 17.19
CA GLY A 801 -21.79 -4.61 18.50
C GLY A 801 -23.23 -4.81 19.03
N GLN A 802 -24.14 -5.38 18.24
CA GLN A 802 -25.48 -5.75 18.71
C GLN A 802 -25.46 -7.16 19.34
N ALA A 803 -25.82 -7.27 20.62
CA ALA A 803 -25.82 -8.55 21.34
C ALA A 803 -26.72 -9.63 20.70
N GLY A 804 -27.74 -9.25 19.94
CA GLY A 804 -28.60 -10.18 19.21
C GLY A 804 -28.09 -10.62 17.83
N GLY A 805 -26.95 -10.12 17.36
CA GLY A 805 -26.41 -10.39 16.00
C GLY A 805 -27.06 -9.55 14.88
N PRO A 806 -27.18 -10.08 13.64
CA PRO A 806 -27.78 -9.37 12.52
C PRO A 806 -29.31 -9.19 12.63
N ALA A 807 -29.79 -7.94 12.52
CA ALA A 807 -31.22 -7.63 12.60
C ALA A 807 -32.05 -8.28 11.48
N CYS A 808 -31.48 -8.40 10.28
CA CYS A 808 -32.15 -9.02 9.13
C CYS A 808 -32.47 -10.52 9.34
N VAL A 809 -31.60 -11.24 10.05
CA VAL A 809 -31.78 -12.66 10.39
C VAL A 809 -32.80 -12.78 11.53
N ARG A 810 -32.64 -12.02 12.62
CA ARG A 810 -33.57 -12.06 13.75
C ARG A 810 -35.01 -11.70 13.40
N ALA A 811 -35.20 -10.78 12.46
CA ALA A 811 -36.52 -10.32 12.06
C ALA A 811 -37.22 -11.28 11.07
N CYS A 812 -36.53 -12.32 10.59
CA CYS A 812 -37.10 -13.28 9.66
C CYS A 812 -38.02 -14.27 10.40
N PRO A 813 -39.35 -14.23 10.18
CA PRO A 813 -40.29 -15.02 10.97
C PRO A 813 -40.23 -16.53 10.66
N THR A 814 -39.72 -16.89 9.48
CA THR A 814 -39.62 -18.28 9.01
C THR A 814 -38.21 -18.85 9.11
N GLY A 815 -37.22 -18.07 9.54
CA GLY A 815 -35.81 -18.47 9.50
C GLY A 815 -35.19 -18.55 8.09
N ALA A 816 -35.86 -18.06 7.05
CA ALA A 816 -35.36 -18.07 5.67
C ALA A 816 -34.06 -17.29 5.45
N ALA A 817 -33.84 -16.19 6.16
CA ALA A 817 -32.66 -15.34 6.01
C ALA A 817 -31.54 -15.80 6.95
N MET A 818 -30.38 -16.15 6.38
CA MET A 818 -29.23 -16.69 7.10
C MET A 818 -27.94 -16.01 6.65
N ARG A 819 -27.01 -15.79 7.59
CA ARG A 819 -25.66 -15.35 7.26
C ARG A 819 -24.71 -16.51 7.38
N LEU A 820 -23.90 -16.72 6.34
CA LEU A 820 -23.09 -17.91 6.16
C LEU A 820 -21.65 -17.54 5.83
N SER A 821 -20.71 -18.33 6.34
CA SER A 821 -19.32 -18.37 5.90
C SER A 821 -19.15 -19.38 4.73
N PRO A 822 -18.00 -19.37 4.02
CA PRO A 822 -17.72 -20.29 2.91
C PRO A 822 -17.97 -21.75 3.23
N GLU A 823 -17.56 -22.18 4.43
CA GLU A 823 -17.62 -23.57 4.87
C GLU A 823 -19.08 -24.04 5.06
N GLN A 824 -19.97 -23.11 5.42
CA GLN A 824 -21.38 -23.39 5.70
C GLN A 824 -22.23 -23.48 4.42
N PHE A 825 -21.73 -23.02 3.26
CA PHE A 825 -22.47 -23.13 2.01
C PHE A 825 -22.66 -24.58 1.57
N VAL A 826 -21.64 -25.42 1.75
CA VAL A 826 -21.70 -26.83 1.40
C VAL A 826 -22.73 -27.56 2.28
N GLU A 827 -22.67 -27.33 3.60
CA GLU A 827 -23.62 -27.92 4.55
C GLU A 827 -25.07 -27.51 4.24
N LEU A 828 -25.30 -26.24 3.88
CA LEU A 828 -26.64 -25.76 3.49
C LEU A 828 -27.19 -26.51 2.29
N VAL A 829 -26.33 -26.75 1.29
CA VAL A 829 -26.71 -27.40 0.05
C VAL A 829 -26.88 -28.91 0.26
N GLU A 830 -26.05 -29.56 1.08
CA GLU A 830 -26.16 -30.99 1.39
C GLU A 830 -27.35 -31.33 2.31
N ALA A 831 -27.79 -30.39 3.15
CA ALA A 831 -28.94 -30.58 4.03
C ALA A 831 -30.30 -30.60 3.29
N ARG A 832 -30.30 -30.40 1.96
CA ARG A 832 -31.48 -30.25 1.11
C ARG A 832 -31.44 -31.21 -0.06
#